data_AF-A0A0G4GLF4-F1
#
_entry.id   AF-A0A0G4GLF4-F1
#
_cell.length_a   1.000
_cell.length_b   1.000
_cell.length_c   1.000
_cell.angle_alpha   90.00
_cell.angle_beta   90.00
_cell.angle_gamma   90.00
#
_symmetry.space_group_name_H-M   'P 1'
#
loop_
_entity.id
_entity.type
_entity.pdbx_description
1 polymer ?
#
loop_
_entity_poly.entity_id
_entity_poly.type
_entity_poly.pdbx_seq_one_letter_code
_entity_poly.pdbx_strand_id
1 'polypeptide(L)'
;MRRATHLKSPEDTAKAIVASGILGFRGFWKISSLSKNLLSLRDDITTLGLGSVCAEFAHESGRNAVWEFIRNCFRFDDVKTLKQFLALPRISDRYPFLLRLLLSENPNAMKCLEILIKEGANRSGTGELCSLFLLHEEVEPLQNEALKMMIDGNVIQPNSWTMGRSASPPGDDVALPVLCALIQGEKFEAAEALLTKGAKVDVCAWRNSSGGEFLSDPLPLCALVHRLANIASEAQAQTIVEGEDEEEAEERAAIRGRYVELAERREKCLSLFRSLSVAALESGCLHWKENARVGGNQIVVGENTALQLACRYRDPEMIGVLVDREADSLERGEGCGSGLPFLVLQSRQPSTSEVSCDSHCGAALSHLARLRGIHLNATSTDRHTNRTTHTPLSLACSHGMVKSAEVLLQNGALANKVKKSPRVVTRQPQSVWTSYSMPPLFEALKRHSEPLVTLLLEWGADPNEVVVYRGRACTLLQMVLDLPFRSVCGDATAINFAKLLVGKGAVFGADIAPLVPQPVFGSQTTANREDGFMKEVRSQLSRGQLVGAVTELKKEMANGSDVNGTFQDGHSLVSLSCVFGFGSFFDFLLQQGAAVGGGVGWWRGRHSPLVKAAEDFPNPEQVSILLRQGADPNALGWRKGADANEVLSSPLQAVMDVSVGGSRLHLLLPKIYEVASLLLDHGARCTPGKDPTSPAFTDMAQRAGLNLPDFLRAPHPVCQLSPLDKAIRMGDSPLVQLLYQRPEVSFQAEGSELVRIAVVHLTDRNSGS
;
A
#
# COMPACT_ATOMS: atom_id res chain seq x y z
N MET A 1 -3.50 91.88 20.88
CA MET A 1 -4.58 92.34 21.77
C MET A 1 -5.46 93.34 21.03
N ARG A 2 -6.62 92.92 20.48
CA ARG A 2 -7.79 93.79 20.23
C ARG A 2 -9.00 92.94 19.80
N ARG A 3 -10.14 93.25 20.41
CA ARG A 3 -11.52 92.71 20.25
C ARG A 3 -11.82 91.32 20.79
N ALA A 4 -12.01 91.26 22.13
CA ALA A 4 -12.88 90.27 22.75
C ALA A 4 -14.34 90.70 22.56
N THR A 5 -15.01 90.16 21.54
CA THR A 5 -16.46 90.21 21.40
C THR A 5 -17.10 89.20 22.35
N HIS A 6 -18.13 89.61 23.08
CA HIS A 6 -18.96 88.78 23.96
C HIS A 6 -19.25 87.38 23.37
N LEU A 7 -18.62 86.33 23.92
CA LEU A 7 -19.11 84.95 23.80
C LEU A 7 -20.40 84.87 24.63
N LYS A 8 -21.55 84.99 23.98
CA LYS A 8 -22.85 85.17 24.66
C LYS A 8 -23.44 83.85 25.18
N SER A 9 -22.89 82.71 24.82
CA SER A 9 -23.34 81.41 25.32
C SER A 9 -22.17 80.51 25.77
N PRO A 10 -22.37 79.61 26.76
CA PRO A 10 -21.40 78.57 27.11
C PRO A 10 -20.99 77.70 25.91
N GLU A 11 -21.89 77.54 24.93
CA GLU A 11 -21.63 76.78 23.71
C GLU A 11 -20.63 77.48 22.78
N ASP A 12 -20.68 78.81 22.67
CA ASP A 12 -19.72 79.57 21.86
C ASP A 12 -18.32 79.46 22.46
N THR A 13 -18.22 79.49 23.79
CA THR A 13 -16.97 79.28 24.52
C THR A 13 -16.44 77.87 24.28
N ALA A 14 -17.30 76.84 24.34
CA ALA A 14 -16.92 75.47 24.05
C ALA A 14 -16.43 75.28 22.60
N LYS A 15 -17.09 75.91 21.62
CA LYS A 15 -16.64 75.93 20.22
C LYS A 15 -15.28 76.60 20.05
N ALA A 16 -15.06 77.76 20.70
CA ALA A 16 -13.77 78.45 20.65
C ALA A 16 -12.64 77.62 21.28
N ILE A 17 -12.91 76.92 22.39
CA ILE A 17 -11.96 76.01 23.02
C ILE A 17 -11.64 74.82 22.10
N VAL A 18 -12.65 74.23 21.46
CA VAL A 18 -12.48 73.14 20.48
C VAL A 18 -11.63 73.59 19.29
N ALA A 19 -11.89 74.76 18.74
CA ALA A 19 -11.14 75.34 17.63
C ALA A 19 -9.68 75.68 18.00
N SER A 20 -9.38 75.91 19.29
CA SER A 20 -8.02 76.25 19.73
C SER A 20 -7.05 75.07 19.70
N GLY A 21 -7.55 73.83 19.59
CA GLY A 21 -6.73 72.60 19.65
C GLY A 21 -6.17 72.27 21.05
N ILE A 22 -6.38 73.12 22.05
CA ILE A 22 -5.78 72.99 23.40
C ILE A 22 -6.24 71.75 24.18
N LEU A 23 -7.40 71.20 23.81
CA LEU A 23 -8.02 70.04 24.47
C LEU A 23 -7.37 68.72 24.07
N GLY A 24 -6.70 68.72 22.93
CA GLY A 24 -6.23 67.51 22.30
C GLY A 24 -7.30 66.55 21.82
N PHE A 25 -6.87 65.41 21.29
CA PHE A 25 -7.74 64.39 20.71
C PHE A 25 -8.76 63.88 21.73
N ARG A 26 -8.27 63.48 22.91
CA ARG A 26 -9.12 62.91 23.97
C ARG A 26 -10.06 63.95 24.57
N GLY A 27 -9.60 65.18 24.77
CA GLY A 27 -10.43 66.26 25.30
C GLY A 27 -11.50 66.70 24.30
N PHE A 28 -11.17 66.77 23.01
CA PHE A 28 -12.15 67.03 21.95
C PHE A 28 -13.25 65.97 21.97
N TRP A 29 -12.90 64.67 21.99
CA TRP A 29 -13.91 63.60 21.93
C TRP A 29 -14.86 63.64 23.13
N LYS A 30 -14.35 63.96 24.33
CA LYS A 30 -15.17 64.13 25.54
C LYS A 30 -16.08 65.36 25.46
N ILE A 31 -15.56 66.52 25.06
CA ILE A 31 -16.34 67.77 25.02
C ILE A 31 -17.38 67.76 23.90
N SER A 32 -17.02 67.22 22.73
CA SER A 32 -17.96 67.06 21.61
C SER A 32 -19.14 66.14 21.94
N SER A 33 -19.02 65.24 22.93
CA SER A 33 -20.16 64.40 23.37
C SER A 33 -21.13 65.08 24.34
N LEU A 34 -20.85 66.30 24.82
CA LEU A 34 -21.68 66.96 25.84
C LEU A 34 -22.96 67.60 25.29
N SER A 35 -23.04 67.95 24.00
CA SER A 35 -24.25 68.49 23.38
C SER A 35 -24.36 68.12 21.91
N LYS A 36 -25.58 68.11 21.34
CA LYS A 36 -25.81 67.87 19.90
C LYS A 36 -25.10 68.89 19.01
N ASN A 37 -25.05 70.15 19.45
CA ASN A 37 -24.39 71.24 18.74
C ASN A 37 -22.86 71.10 18.74
N LEU A 38 -22.28 70.49 19.78
CA LEU A 38 -20.85 70.19 19.83
C LEU A 38 -20.51 68.88 19.12
N LEU A 39 -21.47 67.94 19.06
CA LEU A 39 -21.30 66.67 18.36
C LEU A 39 -21.15 66.89 16.85
N SER A 40 -21.86 67.87 16.27
CA SER A 40 -21.72 68.22 14.85
C SER A 40 -20.33 68.75 14.49
N LEU A 41 -19.51 69.17 15.47
CA LEU A 41 -18.11 69.55 15.22
C LEU A 41 -17.24 68.34 14.81
N ARG A 42 -17.68 67.10 15.08
CA ARG A 42 -17.00 65.88 14.60
C ARG A 42 -17.11 65.70 13.08
N ASP A 43 -18.11 66.31 12.45
CA ASP A 43 -18.31 66.26 11.00
C ASP A 43 -17.58 67.42 10.28
N ASP A 44 -17.10 68.42 11.02
CA ASP A 44 -16.35 69.55 10.48
C ASP A 44 -14.85 69.21 10.41
N ILE A 45 -14.36 68.86 9.22
CA ILE A 45 -12.96 68.50 8.97
C ILE A 45 -11.98 69.70 9.00
N THR A 46 -12.46 70.93 9.16
CA THR A 46 -11.62 72.13 9.21
C THR A 46 -10.92 72.29 10.56
N THR A 47 -9.97 73.23 10.66
CA THR A 47 -9.29 73.54 11.92
C THR A 47 -10.21 74.13 13.00
N LEU A 48 -11.46 74.43 12.69
CA LEU A 48 -12.47 74.90 13.65
C LEU A 48 -13.28 73.75 14.27
N GLY A 49 -13.23 72.56 13.65
CA GLY A 49 -13.86 71.33 14.13
C GLY A 49 -12.83 70.24 14.39
N LEU A 50 -13.12 69.02 13.94
CA LEU A 50 -12.26 67.83 14.06
C LEU A 50 -10.83 68.07 13.55
N GLY A 51 -10.64 68.92 12.53
CA GLY A 51 -9.31 69.25 12.02
C GLY A 51 -8.39 69.93 13.03
N SER A 52 -8.94 70.58 14.09
CA SER A 52 -8.14 71.22 15.14
C SER A 52 -7.23 70.23 15.87
N VAL A 53 -7.64 68.96 15.92
CA VAL A 53 -6.92 67.87 16.59
C VAL A 53 -5.64 67.47 15.85
N CYS A 54 -5.50 67.83 14.56
CA CYS A 54 -4.32 67.49 13.77
C CYS A 54 -3.03 68.12 14.28
N ALA A 55 -3.09 69.21 15.04
CA ALA A 55 -1.93 69.85 15.66
C ALA A 55 -1.25 68.93 16.71
N GLU A 56 -2.01 68.04 17.36
CA GLU A 56 -1.48 67.12 18.36
C GLU A 56 -0.60 66.01 17.78
N PHE A 57 -0.67 65.74 16.49
CA PHE A 57 0.19 64.72 15.88
C PHE A 57 1.68 65.08 15.93
N ALA A 58 2.03 66.31 16.30
CA ALA A 58 3.40 66.72 16.59
C ALA A 58 3.94 66.10 17.89
N HIS A 59 3.07 65.68 18.82
CA HIS A 59 3.43 65.12 20.11
C HIS A 59 3.17 63.60 20.16
N GLU A 60 4.03 62.87 20.87
CA GLU A 60 3.91 61.42 21.04
C GLU A 60 2.61 61.02 21.76
N SER A 61 2.24 61.76 22.81
CA SER A 61 1.00 61.52 23.57
C SER A 61 -0.25 61.63 22.71
N GLY A 62 -0.29 62.61 21.78
CA GLY A 62 -1.38 62.76 20.82
C GLY A 62 -1.47 61.59 19.85
N ARG A 63 -0.33 61.16 19.28
CA ARG A 63 -0.27 59.97 18.40
C ARG A 63 -0.72 58.69 19.13
N ASN A 64 -0.35 58.51 20.39
CA ASN A 64 -0.78 57.37 21.21
C ASN A 64 -2.28 57.41 21.51
N ALA A 65 -2.83 58.59 21.81
CA ALA A 65 -4.27 58.76 22.01
C ALA A 65 -5.08 58.41 20.76
N VAL A 66 -4.54 58.73 19.57
CA VAL A 66 -5.15 58.41 18.28
C VAL A 66 -5.08 56.92 17.99
N TRP A 67 -3.96 56.25 18.28
CA TRP A 67 -3.89 54.79 18.16
C TRP A 67 -4.91 54.08 19.05
N GLU A 68 -5.01 54.49 20.30
CA GLU A 68 -5.99 53.94 21.24
C GLU A 68 -7.43 54.21 20.77
N PHE A 69 -7.67 55.37 20.19
CA PHE A 69 -8.96 55.69 19.59
C PHE A 69 -9.31 54.79 18.40
N ILE A 70 -8.35 54.53 17.49
CA ILE A 70 -8.54 53.63 16.35
C ILE A 70 -8.82 52.22 16.83
N ARG A 71 -8.07 51.70 17.81
CA ARG A 71 -8.35 50.40 18.44
C ARG A 71 -9.75 50.33 19.03
N ASN A 72 -10.21 51.39 19.69
CA ASN A 72 -11.57 51.44 20.21
C ASN A 72 -12.61 51.42 19.09
N CYS A 73 -12.38 52.12 17.97
CA CYS A 73 -13.26 52.02 16.81
C CYS A 73 -13.34 50.58 16.27
N PHE A 74 -12.23 49.86 16.25
CA PHE A 74 -12.19 48.45 15.83
C PHE A 74 -12.86 47.53 16.84
N ARG A 75 -12.58 47.71 18.13
CA ARG A 75 -13.18 46.92 19.22
C ARG A 75 -14.70 47.04 19.25
N PHE A 76 -15.25 48.20 18.93
CA PHE A 76 -16.69 48.47 18.93
C PHE A 76 -17.34 48.46 17.54
N ASP A 77 -16.60 48.14 16.48
CA ASP A 77 -17.05 48.23 15.08
C ASP A 77 -17.73 49.59 14.75
N ASP A 78 -17.18 50.69 15.30
CA ASP A 78 -17.72 52.04 15.21
C ASP A 78 -17.32 52.72 13.89
N VAL A 79 -18.03 52.30 12.85
CA VAL A 79 -17.98 52.84 11.48
C VAL A 79 -18.08 54.35 11.41
N LYS A 80 -19.02 54.95 12.16
CA LYS A 80 -19.35 56.36 11.99
C LYS A 80 -18.15 57.20 12.43
N THR A 81 -17.64 56.87 13.60
CA THR A 81 -16.53 57.59 14.21
C THR A 81 -15.23 57.33 13.44
N LEU A 82 -15.02 56.11 12.93
CA LEU A 82 -13.90 55.80 12.04
C LEU A 82 -13.95 56.60 10.73
N LYS A 83 -15.12 56.70 10.07
CA LYS A 83 -15.29 57.50 8.84
C LYS A 83 -15.01 58.98 9.07
N GLN A 84 -15.54 59.56 10.16
CA GLN A 84 -15.27 60.95 10.53
C GLN A 84 -13.76 61.20 10.68
N PHE A 85 -13.07 60.27 11.33
CA PHE A 85 -11.62 60.36 11.52
C PHE A 85 -10.83 60.21 10.20
N LEU A 86 -11.20 59.26 9.34
CA LEU A 86 -10.55 59.05 8.03
C LEU A 86 -10.78 60.20 7.04
N ALA A 87 -11.86 60.97 7.21
CA ALA A 87 -12.15 62.15 6.39
C ALA A 87 -11.19 63.32 6.63
N LEU A 88 -10.40 63.29 7.72
CA LEU A 88 -9.39 64.30 7.98
C LEU A 88 -8.24 64.23 6.96
N PRO A 89 -7.73 65.38 6.49
CA PRO A 89 -6.64 65.42 5.52
C PRO A 89 -5.38 64.70 6.03
N ARG A 90 -4.77 63.87 5.18
CA ARG A 90 -3.50 63.15 5.43
C ARG A 90 -3.51 62.13 6.57
N ILE A 91 -4.66 61.82 7.20
CA ILE A 91 -4.72 60.80 8.25
C ILE A 91 -4.32 59.44 7.71
N SER A 92 -4.94 59.01 6.62
CA SER A 92 -4.64 57.71 6.03
C SER A 92 -3.20 57.59 5.54
N ASP A 93 -2.55 58.70 5.16
CA ASP A 93 -1.13 58.72 4.79
C ASP A 93 -0.23 58.54 6.03
N ARG A 94 -0.67 59.03 7.20
CA ARG A 94 0.03 58.86 8.48
C ARG A 94 -0.18 57.48 9.09
N TYR A 95 -1.25 56.79 8.72
CA TYR A 95 -1.63 55.48 9.23
C TYR A 95 -1.88 54.50 8.07
N PRO A 96 -0.84 54.09 7.31
CA PRO A 96 -1.00 53.29 6.09
C PRO A 96 -1.38 51.82 6.33
N PHE A 97 -1.36 51.34 7.58
CA PHE A 97 -1.59 49.92 7.94
C PHE A 97 -2.86 49.69 8.76
N LEU A 98 -3.86 50.56 8.64
CA LEU A 98 -5.11 50.44 9.41
C LEU A 98 -5.84 49.13 9.17
N LEU A 99 -5.81 48.63 7.93
CA LEU A 99 -6.42 47.35 7.60
C LEU A 99 -5.70 46.20 8.32
N ARG A 100 -4.36 46.16 8.29
CA ARG A 100 -3.59 45.16 9.03
C ARG A 100 -3.85 45.24 10.54
N LEU A 101 -3.88 46.45 11.09
CA LEU A 101 -4.19 46.65 12.50
C LEU A 101 -5.60 46.15 12.87
N LEU A 102 -6.60 46.42 12.01
CA LEU A 102 -7.95 45.91 12.21
C LEU A 102 -7.96 44.39 12.29
N LEU A 103 -7.29 43.71 11.35
CA LEU A 103 -7.23 42.25 11.30
C LEU A 103 -6.51 41.66 12.53
N SER A 104 -5.48 42.33 13.07
CA SER A 104 -4.78 41.88 14.28
C SER A 104 -5.53 42.14 15.58
N GLU A 105 -6.32 43.23 15.66
CA GLU A 105 -7.00 43.64 16.90
C GLU A 105 -8.40 43.07 17.02
N ASN A 106 -9.20 43.11 15.94
CA ASN A 106 -10.55 42.60 15.91
C ASN A 106 -10.97 42.21 14.48
N PRO A 107 -10.69 40.98 14.03
CA PRO A 107 -11.04 40.53 12.68
C PRO A 107 -12.56 40.46 12.44
N ASN A 108 -13.37 40.52 13.50
CA ASN A 108 -14.84 40.45 13.44
C ASN A 108 -15.51 41.82 13.26
N ALA A 109 -14.75 42.92 13.24
CA ALA A 109 -15.28 44.26 12.99
C ALA A 109 -15.55 44.47 11.49
N MET A 110 -16.55 43.74 10.99
CA MET A 110 -16.87 43.59 9.57
C MET A 110 -17.27 44.91 8.91
N LYS A 111 -17.93 45.82 9.63
CA LYS A 111 -18.35 47.09 9.03
C LYS A 111 -17.17 48.06 8.91
N CYS A 112 -16.29 48.10 9.91
CA CYS A 112 -15.02 48.81 9.83
C CYS A 112 -14.15 48.24 8.69
N LEU A 113 -14.12 46.91 8.54
CA LEU A 113 -13.40 46.22 7.47
C LEU A 113 -13.90 46.66 6.09
N GLU A 114 -15.22 46.64 5.88
CA GLU A 114 -15.85 47.07 4.61
C GLU A 114 -15.46 48.50 4.22
N ILE A 115 -15.37 49.42 5.19
CA ILE A 115 -15.00 50.81 4.93
C ILE A 115 -13.53 50.93 4.56
N LEU A 116 -12.65 50.26 5.30
CA LEU A 116 -11.22 50.31 5.02
C LEU A 116 -10.91 49.70 3.64
N ILE A 117 -11.63 48.65 3.24
CA ILE A 117 -11.55 48.06 1.90
C ILE A 117 -11.98 49.09 0.84
N LYS A 118 -13.14 49.74 1.01
CA LYS A 118 -13.66 50.76 0.07
C LYS A 118 -12.75 51.99 -0.04
N GLU A 119 -12.27 52.48 1.09
CA GLU A 119 -11.34 53.62 1.15
C GLU A 119 -9.99 53.29 0.48
N GLY A 120 -9.49 52.07 0.67
CA GLY A 120 -8.30 51.57 -0.02
C GLY A 120 -8.51 51.49 -1.54
N ALA A 121 -9.63 50.92 -1.98
CA ALA A 121 -9.97 50.80 -3.40
C ALA A 121 -10.05 52.17 -4.10
N ASN A 122 -10.65 53.18 -3.46
CA ASN A 122 -10.77 54.54 -4.01
C ASN A 122 -9.41 55.26 -4.19
N ARG A 123 -8.38 54.84 -3.46
CA ARG A 123 -7.02 55.41 -3.52
C ARG A 123 -6.12 54.71 -4.53
N SER A 124 -6.51 53.51 -4.98
CA SER A 124 -5.74 52.61 -5.85
C SER A 124 -5.46 53.15 -7.26
N GLY A 125 -5.93 54.35 -7.61
CA GLY A 125 -5.54 55.04 -8.86
C GLY A 125 -4.02 55.27 -9.00
N THR A 126 -3.23 55.10 -7.93
CA THR A 126 -1.76 55.25 -7.92
C THR A 126 -0.98 53.94 -7.82
N GLY A 127 -1.62 52.77 -7.94
CA GLY A 127 -0.91 51.49 -8.15
C GLY A 127 -0.19 50.87 -6.95
N GLU A 128 -0.15 51.53 -5.79
CA GLU A 128 0.49 51.03 -4.57
C GLU A 128 -0.52 51.03 -3.41
N LEU A 129 -1.43 50.05 -3.39
CA LEU A 129 -1.81 49.54 -2.08
C LEU A 129 -0.54 48.91 -1.53
N CYS A 130 -0.01 49.41 -0.40
CA CYS A 130 0.97 48.69 0.41
C CYS A 130 0.50 47.24 0.45
N SER A 131 1.16 46.37 -0.30
CA SER A 131 0.78 44.97 -0.43
C SER A 131 0.61 44.47 0.98
N LEU A 132 -0.61 44.06 1.35
CA LEU A 132 -0.85 43.40 2.61
C LEU A 132 -0.01 42.12 2.54
N PHE A 133 1.21 42.21 3.07
CA PHE A 133 2.06 41.06 3.30
C PHE A 133 1.36 40.27 4.39
N LEU A 134 0.38 39.47 3.97
CA LEU A 134 -0.32 38.55 4.84
C LEU A 134 0.71 37.52 5.27
N LEU A 135 1.01 37.53 6.56
CA LEU A 135 1.75 36.42 7.13
C LEU A 135 0.83 35.20 7.15
N HIS A 136 1.40 34.01 6.95
CA HIS A 136 0.62 32.77 6.99
C HIS A 136 -0.19 32.65 8.31
N GLU A 137 0.43 33.03 9.42
CA GLU A 137 -0.16 33.09 10.77
C GLU A 137 -1.31 34.09 10.90
N GLU A 138 -1.37 35.12 10.04
CA GLU A 138 -2.44 36.12 10.04
C GLU A 138 -3.68 35.65 9.27
N VAL A 139 -3.60 34.60 8.43
CA VAL A 139 -4.73 34.11 7.64
C VAL A 139 -5.64 33.17 8.46
N GLU A 140 -5.04 32.35 9.31
CA GLU A 140 -5.74 31.37 10.14
C GLU A 140 -6.86 31.97 11.04
N PRO A 141 -6.64 33.09 11.77
CA PRO A 141 -7.68 33.68 12.63
C PRO A 141 -8.79 34.40 11.86
N LEU A 142 -8.65 34.63 10.55
CA LEU A 142 -9.63 35.38 9.78
C LEU A 142 -10.88 34.55 9.47
N GLN A 143 -12.04 35.17 9.60
CA GLN A 143 -13.32 34.58 9.20
C GLN A 143 -13.42 34.51 7.66
N ASN A 144 -14.16 33.51 7.16
CA ASN A 144 -14.39 33.32 5.72
C ASN A 144 -15.06 34.55 5.09
N GLU A 145 -16.00 35.18 5.79
CA GLU A 145 -16.68 36.39 5.34
C GLU A 145 -15.71 37.57 5.20
N ALA A 146 -14.79 37.74 6.16
CA ALA A 146 -13.79 38.80 6.12
C ALA A 146 -12.83 38.61 4.94
N LEU A 147 -12.32 37.38 4.75
CA LEU A 147 -11.48 37.00 3.62
C LEU A 147 -12.20 37.24 2.30
N LYS A 148 -13.46 36.81 2.18
CA LYS A 148 -14.28 37.01 0.98
C LYS A 148 -14.47 38.49 0.65
N MET A 149 -14.76 39.34 1.63
CA MET A 149 -14.86 40.78 1.41
C MET A 149 -13.54 41.38 0.91
N MET A 150 -12.40 40.94 1.45
CA MET A 150 -11.09 41.42 0.99
C MET A 150 -10.76 40.96 -0.43
N ILE A 151 -11.15 39.74 -0.81
CA ILE A 151 -11.01 39.21 -2.17
C ILE A 151 -11.91 39.97 -3.14
N ASP A 152 -13.19 40.18 -2.78
CA ASP A 152 -14.15 40.91 -3.60
C ASP A 152 -13.77 42.38 -3.78
N GLY A 153 -13.17 42.98 -2.74
CA GLY A 153 -12.60 44.32 -2.76
C GLY A 153 -11.22 44.44 -3.42
N ASN A 154 -10.69 43.36 -4.02
CA ASN A 154 -9.35 43.30 -4.64
C ASN A 154 -8.19 43.70 -3.71
N VAL A 155 -8.38 43.61 -2.39
CA VAL A 155 -7.30 43.79 -1.41
C VAL A 155 -6.36 42.59 -1.45
N ILE A 156 -6.94 41.39 -1.47
CA ILE A 156 -6.19 40.16 -1.74
C ILE A 156 -6.28 39.89 -3.23
N GLN A 157 -5.14 40.02 -3.92
CA GLN A 157 -5.06 39.69 -5.33
C GLN A 157 -5.02 38.16 -5.51
N PRO A 158 -5.61 37.61 -6.59
CA PRO A 158 -5.70 36.17 -6.82
C PRO A 158 -4.34 35.45 -6.85
N ASN A 159 -3.29 36.16 -7.25
CA ASN A 159 -1.93 35.64 -7.40
C ASN A 159 -0.96 36.18 -6.34
N SER A 160 -1.48 36.70 -5.24
CA SER A 160 -0.68 37.12 -4.09
C SER A 160 -0.02 35.92 -3.39
N TRP A 161 1.04 36.21 -2.64
CA TRP A 161 1.78 35.24 -1.84
C TRP A 161 1.74 35.63 -0.37
N THR A 162 1.76 34.63 0.50
CA THR A 162 1.98 34.78 1.94
C THR A 162 3.39 34.32 2.30
N MET A 163 3.99 34.96 3.29
CA MET A 163 5.26 34.53 3.89
C MET A 163 4.99 34.00 5.30
N GLY A 164 5.66 32.91 5.69
CA GLY A 164 5.52 32.35 7.03
C GLY A 164 6.73 31.53 7.43
N ARG A 165 6.82 31.21 8.72
CA ARG A 165 7.80 30.24 9.22
C ARG A 165 7.17 28.86 9.22
N SER A 166 7.87 27.87 8.67
CA SER A 166 7.44 26.48 8.74
C SER A 166 7.38 26.01 10.19
N ALA A 167 6.29 25.37 10.58
CA ALA A 167 6.19 24.69 11.88
C ALA A 167 7.11 23.45 11.95
N SER A 168 7.47 22.87 10.80
CA SER A 168 8.31 21.67 10.74
C SER A 168 9.07 21.55 9.39
N PRO A 169 10.42 21.62 9.39
CA PRO A 169 11.29 21.90 10.52
C PRO A 169 11.22 23.39 10.94
N PRO A 170 11.32 23.71 12.24
CA PRO A 170 11.28 25.08 12.72
C PRO A 170 12.49 25.87 12.20
N GLY A 171 12.23 27.03 11.58
CA GLY A 171 13.25 27.95 11.08
C GLY A 171 13.35 28.07 9.56
N ASP A 172 12.63 27.23 8.80
CA ASP A 172 12.53 27.39 7.35
C ASP A 172 11.50 28.48 7.01
N ASP A 173 11.87 29.40 6.11
CA ASP A 173 10.94 30.39 5.55
C ASP A 173 10.17 29.75 4.38
N VAL A 174 8.84 29.90 4.41
CA VAL A 174 7.93 29.37 3.39
C VAL A 174 7.18 30.51 2.72
N ALA A 175 7.27 30.57 1.40
CA ALA A 175 6.43 31.40 0.55
C ALA A 175 5.33 30.53 -0.06
N LEU A 176 4.07 30.81 0.31
CA LEU A 176 2.89 30.07 -0.15
C LEU A 176 2.03 30.98 -1.04
N PRO A 177 1.54 30.53 -2.20
CA PRO A 177 0.42 31.21 -2.86
C PRO A 177 -0.74 31.34 -1.87
N VAL A 178 -1.45 32.48 -1.87
CA VAL A 178 -2.56 32.70 -0.94
C VAL A 178 -3.61 31.58 -1.05
N LEU A 179 -3.83 31.05 -2.27
CA LEU A 179 -4.70 29.89 -2.47
C LEU A 179 -4.28 28.67 -1.64
N CYS A 180 -2.98 28.34 -1.61
CA CYS A 180 -2.46 27.25 -0.78
C CYS A 180 -2.61 27.54 0.71
N ALA A 181 -2.35 28.78 1.14
CA ALA A 181 -2.52 29.18 2.54
C ALA A 181 -3.98 29.04 3.00
N LEU A 182 -4.95 29.42 2.14
CA LEU A 182 -6.38 29.25 2.43
C LEU A 182 -6.79 27.78 2.47
N ILE A 183 -6.24 26.92 1.60
CA ILE A 183 -6.49 25.47 1.62
C ILE A 183 -5.93 24.84 2.91
N GLN A 184 -4.71 25.21 3.30
CA GLN A 184 -4.07 24.71 4.53
C GLN A 184 -4.81 25.17 5.79
N GLY A 185 -5.26 26.42 5.81
CA GLY A 185 -6.09 26.99 6.87
C GLY A 185 -7.58 26.66 6.78
N GLU A 186 -7.98 25.75 5.89
CA GLU A 186 -9.36 25.26 5.70
C GLU A 186 -10.40 26.33 5.40
N LYS A 187 -9.98 27.45 4.83
CA LYS A 187 -10.85 28.55 4.39
C LYS A 187 -11.39 28.24 3.00
N PHE A 188 -12.11 27.14 2.85
CA PHE A 188 -12.50 26.58 1.54
C PHE A 188 -13.36 27.55 0.71
N GLU A 189 -14.29 28.27 1.35
CA GLU A 189 -15.14 29.26 0.68
C GLU A 189 -14.35 30.48 0.19
N ALA A 190 -13.36 30.91 0.98
CA ALA A 190 -12.45 31.99 0.58
C ALA A 190 -11.51 31.53 -0.55
N ALA A 191 -11.02 30.29 -0.50
CA ALA A 191 -10.21 29.70 -1.57
C ALA A 191 -11.00 29.59 -2.87
N GLU A 192 -12.28 29.18 -2.81
CA GLU A 192 -13.17 29.14 -3.98
C GLU A 192 -13.42 30.55 -4.52
N ALA A 193 -13.71 31.53 -3.67
CA ALA A 193 -13.83 32.93 -4.09
C ALA A 193 -12.55 33.42 -4.79
N LEU A 194 -11.37 33.12 -4.25
CA LEU A 194 -10.09 33.48 -4.87
C LEU A 194 -9.91 32.80 -6.24
N LEU A 195 -10.28 31.52 -6.35
CA LEU A 195 -10.24 30.77 -7.60
C LEU A 195 -11.16 31.40 -8.66
N THR A 196 -12.39 31.78 -8.30
CA THR A 196 -13.32 32.47 -9.22
C THR A 196 -12.80 33.83 -9.71
N LYS A 197 -11.87 34.46 -8.98
CA LYS A 197 -11.18 35.69 -9.38
C LYS A 197 -9.95 35.45 -10.25
N GLY A 198 -9.67 34.21 -10.64
CA GLY A 198 -8.55 33.86 -11.52
C GLY A 198 -7.24 33.59 -10.78
N ALA A 199 -7.32 33.00 -9.58
CA ALA A 199 -6.13 32.52 -8.88
C ALA A 199 -5.44 31.44 -9.71
N LYS A 200 -4.12 31.54 -9.83
CA LYS A 200 -3.31 30.53 -10.51
C LYS A 200 -3.24 29.25 -9.70
N VAL A 201 -3.40 28.14 -10.40
CA VAL A 201 -3.39 26.77 -9.84
C VAL A 201 -2.14 25.98 -10.23
N ASP A 202 -1.32 26.55 -11.12
CA ASP A 202 -0.06 26.05 -11.67
C ASP A 202 1.17 26.58 -10.91
N VAL A 203 0.97 27.07 -9.69
CA VAL A 203 2.02 27.68 -8.86
C VAL A 203 2.16 26.89 -7.56
N CYS A 204 3.35 26.35 -7.31
CA CYS A 204 3.68 25.65 -6.07
C CYS A 204 4.28 26.59 -5.02
N ALA A 205 4.25 26.14 -3.77
CA ALA A 205 4.87 26.86 -2.67
C ALA A 205 6.38 26.60 -2.60
N TRP A 206 7.12 27.58 -2.10
CA TRP A 206 8.57 27.55 -2.04
C TRP A 206 9.02 27.53 -0.59
N ARG A 207 9.85 26.53 -0.27
CA ARG A 207 10.48 26.41 1.04
C ARG A 207 11.98 26.66 0.91
N ASN A 208 12.45 27.65 1.66
CA ASN A 208 13.87 27.88 1.84
C ASN A 208 14.36 27.02 3.01
N SER A 209 14.96 25.87 2.70
CA SER A 209 15.56 25.04 3.76
C SER A 209 16.88 25.64 4.19
N SER A 210 17.12 25.64 5.51
CA SER A 210 18.42 26.06 6.08
C SER A 210 19.64 25.31 5.51
N GLY A 211 19.42 24.17 4.82
CA GLY A 211 20.45 23.39 4.11
C GLY A 211 20.77 23.85 2.69
N GLY A 212 20.13 24.92 2.17
CA GLY A 212 20.36 25.43 0.83
C GLY A 212 19.67 24.65 -0.30
N GLU A 213 18.91 23.60 0.03
CA GLU A 213 18.06 22.91 -0.94
C GLU A 213 16.67 23.57 -0.97
N PHE A 214 16.25 24.05 -2.15
CA PHE A 214 14.89 24.53 -2.35
C PHE A 214 13.97 23.32 -2.55
N LEU A 215 13.06 23.10 -1.60
CA LEU A 215 12.02 22.09 -1.73
C LEU A 215 10.77 22.75 -2.30
N SER A 216 10.24 22.19 -3.39
CA SER A 216 8.90 22.52 -3.86
C SER A 216 7.90 21.90 -2.89
N ASP A 217 7.10 22.75 -2.24
CA ASP A 217 5.94 22.34 -1.46
C ASP A 217 4.75 22.05 -2.41
N PRO A 218 3.61 21.54 -1.89
CA PRO A 218 2.58 20.99 -2.74
C PRO A 218 1.90 21.99 -3.67
N LEU A 219 1.54 21.50 -4.87
CA LEU A 219 0.63 22.22 -5.76
C LEU A 219 -0.74 22.38 -5.08
N PRO A 220 -1.52 23.43 -5.38
CA PRO A 220 -2.83 23.65 -4.77
C PRO A 220 -3.72 22.40 -4.80
N LEU A 221 -3.73 21.68 -5.94
CA LEU A 221 -4.53 20.47 -6.10
C LEU A 221 -4.02 19.32 -5.21
N CYS A 222 -2.71 19.08 -5.14
CA CYS A 222 -2.13 18.06 -4.28
C CYS A 222 -2.28 18.40 -2.79
N ALA A 223 -2.11 19.67 -2.41
CA ALA A 223 -2.36 20.17 -1.06
C ALA A 223 -3.80 19.86 -0.62
N LEU A 224 -4.76 20.05 -1.52
CA LEU A 224 -6.17 19.76 -1.27
C LEU A 224 -6.46 18.26 -1.15
N VAL A 225 -5.81 17.40 -1.96
CA VAL A 225 -5.88 15.93 -1.81
C VAL A 225 -5.37 15.50 -0.44
N HIS A 226 -4.23 16.03 0.00
CA HIS A 226 -3.70 15.77 1.34
C HIS A 226 -4.67 16.23 2.43
N ARG A 227 -5.32 17.39 2.26
CA ARG A 227 -6.27 17.89 3.25
C ARG A 227 -7.54 17.05 3.33
N LEU A 228 -8.10 16.64 2.19
CA LEU A 228 -9.22 15.71 2.12
C LEU A 228 -8.92 14.38 2.80
N ALA A 229 -7.72 13.83 2.57
CA ALA A 229 -7.28 12.60 3.22
C ALA A 229 -7.17 12.76 4.74
N ASN A 230 -6.63 13.89 5.22
CA ASN A 230 -6.54 14.17 6.66
C ASN A 230 -7.93 14.29 7.31
N ILE A 231 -8.88 14.99 6.67
CA ILE A 231 -10.25 15.10 7.16
C ILE A 231 -10.92 13.72 7.24
N ALA A 232 -10.71 12.86 6.23
CA ALA A 232 -11.22 11.49 6.25
C ALA A 232 -10.61 10.66 7.39
N SER A 233 -9.30 10.79 7.64
CA SER A 233 -8.63 10.12 8.76
C SER A 233 -9.13 10.62 10.12
N GLU A 234 -9.35 11.94 10.27
CA GLU A 234 -9.94 12.54 11.48
C GLU A 234 -11.36 11.99 11.74
N ALA A 235 -12.19 11.86 10.69
CA ALA A 235 -13.54 11.31 10.80
C ALA A 235 -13.52 9.82 11.20
N GLN A 236 -12.60 9.03 10.64
CA GLN A 236 -12.46 7.61 10.97
C GLN A 236 -11.98 7.38 12.41
N ALA A 237 -11.07 8.23 12.91
CA ALA A 237 -10.55 8.12 14.27
C ALA A 237 -11.66 8.32 15.32
N GLN A 238 -12.70 9.11 15.02
CA GLN A 238 -13.83 9.35 15.91
C GLN A 238 -14.83 8.18 15.95
N THR A 239 -14.91 7.36 14.89
CA THR A 239 -15.85 6.21 14.83
C THR A 239 -15.41 5.03 15.69
N ILE A 240 -14.13 4.91 16.03
CA ILE A 240 -13.57 3.73 16.73
C ILE A 240 -13.88 3.74 18.25
N VAL A 241 -14.37 4.85 18.81
CA VAL A 241 -14.55 5.05 20.26
C VAL A 241 -15.93 4.58 20.78
N GLU A 242 -16.75 3.88 19.98
CA GLU A 242 -18.05 3.38 20.44
C GLU A 242 -17.90 2.19 21.41
N GLY A 243 -17.77 2.47 22.71
CA GLY A 243 -17.92 1.50 23.80
C GLY A 243 -19.40 1.25 24.17
N GLU A 244 -19.70 0.08 24.75
CA GLU A 244 -21.07 -0.40 24.99
C GLU A 244 -21.76 0.18 26.24
N ASP A 245 -21.12 1.04 27.02
CA ASP A 245 -21.65 1.49 28.31
C ASP A 245 -22.72 2.61 28.18
N GLU A 246 -23.85 2.44 28.88
CA GLU A 246 -25.02 3.34 28.86
C GLU A 246 -24.76 4.73 29.49
N GLU A 247 -23.66 4.92 30.22
CA GLU A 247 -23.34 6.18 30.92
C GLU A 247 -22.84 7.31 29.98
N GLU A 248 -22.66 7.02 28.68
CA GLU A 248 -22.06 7.93 27.68
C GLU A 248 -23.06 8.55 26.67
N ALA A 249 -24.32 8.80 27.05
CA ALA A 249 -25.29 9.40 26.13
C ALA A 249 -24.88 10.81 25.63
N GLU A 250 -24.29 11.62 26.52
CA GLU A 250 -23.81 12.98 26.20
C GLU A 250 -22.53 12.94 25.35
N GLU A 251 -21.61 12.03 25.64
CA GLU A 251 -20.40 11.82 24.84
C GLU A 251 -20.73 11.31 23.43
N ARG A 252 -21.69 10.39 23.28
CA ARG A 252 -22.21 9.97 21.97
C ARG A 252 -22.89 11.11 21.20
N ALA A 253 -23.56 12.03 21.88
CA ALA A 253 -24.11 13.23 21.24
C ALA A 253 -22.99 14.18 20.76
N ALA A 254 -21.94 14.37 21.55
CA ALA A 254 -20.77 15.17 21.19
C ALA A 254 -19.96 14.55 20.03
N ILE A 255 -19.77 13.22 20.01
CA ILE A 255 -19.11 12.51 18.90
C ILE A 255 -19.95 12.64 17.62
N ARG A 256 -21.27 12.44 17.69
CA ARG A 256 -22.17 12.66 16.55
C ARG A 256 -22.11 14.09 16.02
N GLY A 257 -22.09 15.09 16.91
CA GLY A 257 -21.92 16.50 16.54
C GLY A 257 -20.63 16.74 15.76
N ARG A 258 -19.49 16.23 16.26
CA ARG A 258 -18.19 16.33 15.58
C ARG A 258 -18.16 15.60 14.23
N TYR A 259 -18.82 14.45 14.12
CA TYR A 259 -18.91 13.72 12.85
C TYR A 259 -19.67 14.50 11.79
N VAL A 260 -20.81 15.13 12.15
CA VAL A 260 -21.59 15.99 11.25
C VAL A 260 -20.75 17.17 10.78
N GLU A 261 -20.03 17.83 11.70
CA GLU A 261 -19.13 18.94 11.37
C GLU A 261 -18.01 18.51 10.40
N LEU A 262 -17.38 17.34 10.64
CA LEU A 262 -16.36 16.79 9.73
C LEU A 262 -16.93 16.41 8.35
N ALA A 263 -18.15 15.90 8.29
CA ALA A 263 -18.83 15.59 7.04
C ALA A 263 -19.11 16.86 6.22
N GLU A 264 -19.64 17.91 6.86
CA GLU A 264 -19.86 19.22 6.23
C GLU A 264 -18.54 19.84 5.75
N ARG A 265 -17.49 19.78 6.58
CA ARG A 265 -16.15 20.25 6.23
C ARG A 265 -15.56 19.48 5.04
N ARG A 266 -15.75 18.16 5.00
CA ARG A 266 -15.34 17.33 3.86
C ARG A 266 -16.09 17.72 2.58
N GLU A 267 -17.40 17.93 2.63
CA GLU A 267 -18.16 18.29 1.43
C GLU A 267 -17.75 19.66 0.87
N LYS A 268 -17.50 20.65 1.73
CA LYS A 268 -16.96 21.96 1.31
C LYS A 268 -15.60 21.80 0.62
N CYS A 269 -14.73 20.97 1.20
CA CYS A 269 -13.42 20.66 0.64
C CYS A 269 -13.53 19.93 -0.72
N LEU A 270 -14.48 19.00 -0.86
CA LEU A 270 -14.78 18.31 -2.13
C LEU A 270 -15.35 19.26 -3.19
N SER A 271 -16.20 20.22 -2.80
CA SER A 271 -16.70 21.26 -3.70
C SER A 271 -15.55 22.07 -4.27
N LEU A 272 -14.66 22.58 -3.42
CA LEU A 272 -13.45 23.27 -3.86
C LEU A 272 -12.57 22.36 -4.73
N PHE A 273 -12.45 21.07 -4.40
CA PHE A 273 -11.66 20.12 -5.18
C PHE A 273 -12.20 19.93 -6.60
N ARG A 274 -13.53 19.86 -6.76
CA ARG A 274 -14.18 19.84 -8.07
C ARG A 274 -13.85 21.10 -8.86
N SER A 275 -14.01 22.29 -8.28
CA SER A 275 -13.71 23.57 -8.92
C SER A 275 -12.22 23.69 -9.30
N LEU A 276 -11.32 23.30 -8.39
CA LEU A 276 -9.88 23.36 -8.58
C LEU A 276 -9.38 22.36 -9.62
N SER A 277 -9.99 21.18 -9.72
CA SER A 277 -9.67 20.18 -10.75
C SER A 277 -9.98 20.70 -12.16
N VAL A 278 -11.05 21.49 -12.33
CA VAL A 278 -11.41 22.13 -13.61
C VAL A 278 -10.36 23.17 -13.97
N ALA A 279 -10.02 24.07 -13.05
CA ALA A 279 -8.98 25.07 -13.28
C ALA A 279 -7.61 24.44 -13.58
N ALA A 280 -7.26 23.33 -12.90
CA ALA A 280 -6.02 22.59 -13.12
C ALA A 280 -5.97 21.92 -14.50
N LEU A 281 -7.12 21.43 -14.99
CA LEU A 281 -7.26 20.90 -16.34
C LEU A 281 -7.09 22.01 -17.40
N GLU A 282 -7.78 23.13 -17.23
CA GLU A 282 -7.74 24.29 -18.14
C GLU A 282 -6.34 24.91 -18.25
N SER A 283 -5.59 24.91 -17.15
CA SER A 283 -4.19 25.38 -17.12
C SER A 283 -3.15 24.33 -17.55
N GLY A 284 -3.58 23.08 -17.80
CA GLY A 284 -2.69 21.99 -18.20
C GLY A 284 -1.77 21.48 -17.09
N CYS A 285 -2.08 21.74 -15.81
CA CYS A 285 -1.29 21.30 -14.66
C CYS A 285 -1.86 20.07 -13.92
N LEU A 286 -2.99 19.51 -14.37
CA LEU A 286 -3.64 18.34 -13.75
C LEU A 286 -2.69 17.12 -13.56
N HIS A 287 -1.77 16.91 -14.49
CA HIS A 287 -0.82 15.78 -14.48
C HIS A 287 0.56 16.11 -13.92
N TRP A 288 0.74 17.31 -13.35
CA TRP A 288 2.01 17.66 -12.72
C TRP A 288 2.27 16.73 -11.55
N LYS A 289 3.54 16.36 -11.41
CA LYS A 289 3.97 15.43 -10.36
C LYS A 289 4.68 16.18 -9.26
N GLU A 290 4.56 15.64 -8.06
CA GLU A 290 5.13 16.22 -6.87
C GLU A 290 5.81 15.16 -6.01
N ASN A 291 6.92 15.51 -5.37
CA ASN A 291 7.58 14.69 -4.36
C ASN A 291 6.77 14.66 -3.05
N ALA A 292 5.66 13.95 -3.06
CA ALA A 292 4.81 13.84 -1.90
C ALA A 292 5.44 12.97 -0.80
N ARG A 293 5.42 13.48 0.43
CA ARG A 293 5.73 12.72 1.64
C ARG A 293 4.43 12.16 2.19
N VAL A 294 4.27 10.84 2.18
CA VAL A 294 3.08 10.18 2.72
C VAL A 294 3.36 9.70 4.14
N GLY A 295 2.74 10.36 5.12
CA GLY A 295 2.92 10.08 6.55
C GLY A 295 4.07 10.88 7.17
N GLY A 296 3.93 11.23 8.46
CA GLY A 296 4.90 12.06 9.20
C GLY A 296 6.33 11.48 9.30
N ASN A 297 6.55 10.25 8.83
CA ASN A 297 7.87 9.64 8.70
C ASN A 297 8.34 9.69 7.23
N GLN A 298 9.56 10.20 7.02
CA GLN A 298 10.22 10.63 5.78
C GLN A 298 10.41 9.59 4.64
N ILE A 299 9.46 8.67 4.39
CA ILE A 299 9.54 7.84 3.18
C ILE A 299 9.07 8.70 2.00
N VAL A 300 10.03 9.27 1.27
CA VAL A 300 9.77 9.94 -0.02
C VAL A 300 9.27 8.87 -0.98
N VAL A 301 7.97 8.87 -1.28
CA VAL A 301 7.37 7.81 -2.10
C VAL A 301 7.41 8.11 -3.60
N GLY A 302 8.42 8.89 -4.01
CA GLY A 302 8.63 9.36 -5.37
C GLY A 302 7.66 10.47 -5.79
N GLU A 303 7.80 10.88 -7.04
CA GLU A 303 6.92 11.84 -7.69
C GLU A 303 5.52 11.25 -7.94
N ASN A 304 4.48 11.90 -7.44
CA ASN A 304 3.08 11.48 -7.59
C ASN A 304 2.23 12.61 -8.18
N THR A 305 1.31 12.29 -9.09
CA THR A 305 0.23 13.19 -9.51
C THR A 305 -0.89 13.24 -8.45
N ALA A 306 -1.81 14.21 -8.56
CA ALA A 306 -3.00 14.26 -7.71
C ALA A 306 -3.82 12.96 -7.76
N LEU A 307 -3.95 12.33 -8.94
CA LEU A 307 -4.65 11.05 -9.09
C LEU A 307 -3.91 9.90 -8.39
N GLN A 308 -2.58 9.87 -8.50
CA GLN A 308 -1.76 8.86 -7.80
C GLN A 308 -1.84 9.03 -6.28
N LEU A 309 -1.90 10.26 -5.78
CA LEU A 309 -2.14 10.56 -4.37
C LEU A 309 -3.54 10.10 -3.92
N ALA A 310 -4.59 10.43 -4.68
CA ALA A 310 -5.95 9.97 -4.40
C ALA A 310 -6.04 8.43 -4.38
N CYS A 311 -5.35 7.74 -5.30
CA CYS A 311 -5.22 6.28 -5.31
C CYS A 311 -4.54 5.74 -4.04
N ARG A 312 -3.49 6.42 -3.56
CA ARG A 312 -2.80 6.03 -2.33
C ARG A 312 -3.67 6.21 -1.09
N TYR A 313 -4.48 7.27 -1.08
CA TYR A 313 -5.43 7.52 -0.01
C TYR A 313 -6.67 6.63 -0.07
N ARG A 314 -6.90 5.94 -1.20
CA ARG A 314 -8.06 5.06 -1.46
C ARG A 314 -9.40 5.80 -1.34
N ASP A 315 -9.41 7.07 -1.75
CA ASP A 315 -10.60 7.91 -1.67
C ASP A 315 -11.37 7.84 -3.01
N PRO A 316 -12.51 7.14 -3.07
CA PRO A 316 -13.23 6.92 -4.32
C PRO A 316 -13.80 8.23 -4.90
N GLU A 317 -14.15 9.20 -4.05
CA GLU A 317 -14.73 10.48 -4.50
C GLU A 317 -13.66 11.35 -5.17
N MET A 318 -12.47 11.44 -4.57
CA MET A 318 -11.34 12.14 -5.18
C MET A 318 -10.93 11.50 -6.51
N ILE A 319 -10.85 10.17 -6.55
CA ILE A 319 -10.52 9.42 -7.77
C ILE A 319 -11.61 9.65 -8.82
N GLY A 320 -12.89 9.56 -8.43
CA GLY A 320 -14.03 9.78 -9.32
C GLY A 320 -13.98 11.14 -10.01
N VAL A 321 -13.78 12.21 -9.24
CA VAL A 321 -13.67 13.58 -9.78
C VAL A 321 -12.51 13.71 -10.76
N LEU A 322 -11.30 13.23 -10.41
CA LEU A 322 -10.15 13.34 -11.29
C LEU A 322 -10.29 12.47 -12.55
N VAL A 323 -10.84 11.27 -12.40
CA VAL A 323 -11.12 10.35 -13.52
C VAL A 323 -12.09 10.98 -14.50
N ASP A 324 -13.17 11.59 -14.02
CA ASP A 324 -14.18 12.20 -14.88
C ASP A 324 -13.56 13.32 -15.73
N ARG A 325 -12.62 14.09 -15.17
CA ARG A 325 -11.89 15.15 -15.89
C ARG A 325 -10.88 14.62 -16.89
N GLU A 326 -10.17 13.55 -16.53
CA GLU A 326 -9.17 12.93 -17.40
C GLU A 326 -9.83 12.15 -18.56
N ALA A 327 -11.00 11.56 -18.33
CA ALA A 327 -11.82 10.91 -19.34
C ALA A 327 -12.21 11.88 -20.48
N ASP A 328 -12.47 13.15 -20.14
CA ASP A 328 -12.88 14.19 -21.08
C ASP A 328 -11.70 14.79 -21.89
N SER A 329 -10.46 14.65 -21.41
CA SER A 329 -9.24 15.31 -21.94
C SER A 329 -8.45 14.47 -22.97
N LEU A 330 -8.96 13.29 -23.35
CA LEU A 330 -8.21 12.23 -24.04
C LEU A 330 -7.96 12.47 -25.54
N GLU A 331 -7.02 13.38 -25.85
CA GLU A 331 -6.23 13.36 -27.09
C GLU A 331 -4.74 13.02 -26.87
N ARG A 332 -4.25 13.03 -25.62
CA ARG A 332 -2.82 12.77 -25.33
C ARG A 332 -2.60 11.37 -24.79
N GLY A 333 -2.35 10.44 -25.70
CA GLY A 333 -1.84 9.12 -25.37
C GLY A 333 -0.37 9.20 -24.99
N GLU A 334 -0.04 9.34 -23.70
CA GLU A 334 1.24 8.90 -23.15
C GLU A 334 1.23 8.89 -21.60
N GLY A 335 1.23 7.68 -21.02
CA GLY A 335 1.92 7.43 -19.75
C GLY A 335 1.08 7.16 -18.49
N CYS A 336 1.42 6.06 -17.80
CA CYS A 336 1.21 5.78 -16.36
C CYS A 336 -0.09 5.14 -15.85
N GLY A 337 -1.05 4.76 -16.71
CA GLY A 337 -2.30 4.11 -16.25
C GLY A 337 -2.13 2.70 -15.65
N SER A 338 -1.10 1.95 -16.03
CA SER A 338 -0.95 0.53 -15.61
C SER A 338 -0.58 0.35 -14.13
N GLY A 339 -0.11 1.40 -13.45
CA GLY A 339 0.31 1.35 -12.05
C GLY A 339 -0.79 1.71 -11.05
N LEU A 340 -1.86 2.39 -11.47
CA LEU A 340 -2.87 2.95 -10.58
C LEU A 340 -3.63 1.87 -9.77
N PRO A 341 -4.08 0.74 -10.37
CA PRO A 341 -4.73 -0.32 -9.60
C PRO A 341 -3.82 -0.90 -8.51
N PHE A 342 -2.51 -0.98 -8.77
CA PHE A 342 -1.54 -1.44 -7.77
C PHE A 342 -1.37 -0.44 -6.63
N LEU A 343 -1.38 0.87 -6.91
CA LEU A 343 -1.31 1.90 -5.86
C LEU A 343 -2.50 1.79 -4.90
N VAL A 344 -3.72 1.59 -5.41
CA VAL A 344 -4.92 1.41 -4.59
C VAL A 344 -4.78 0.19 -3.68
N LEU A 345 -4.38 -0.95 -4.26
CA LEU A 345 -4.28 -2.22 -3.53
C LEU A 345 -3.13 -2.25 -2.51
N GLN A 346 -1.97 -1.66 -2.82
CA GLN A 346 -0.76 -1.75 -1.98
C GLN A 346 -0.68 -0.71 -0.84
N SER A 347 -1.49 0.35 -0.89
CA SER A 347 -1.32 1.47 0.05
C SER A 347 -1.66 1.08 1.49
N ARG A 348 -0.75 1.31 2.43
CA ARG A 348 -0.99 1.05 3.85
C ARG A 348 -1.60 2.30 4.51
N GLN A 349 -2.90 2.29 4.73
CA GLN A 349 -3.58 3.23 5.64
C GLN A 349 -3.42 2.69 7.07
N PRO A 350 -2.89 3.46 8.05
CA PRO A 350 -2.54 2.93 9.38
C PRO A 350 -3.71 2.52 10.30
N SER A 351 -4.96 2.81 9.96
CA SER A 351 -6.04 2.86 10.98
C SER A 351 -7.41 2.31 10.56
N THR A 352 -7.54 1.57 9.46
CA THR A 352 -8.85 1.05 9.01
C THR A 352 -8.95 -0.47 9.15
N SER A 353 -10.14 -0.96 9.53
CA SER A 353 -10.44 -2.39 9.52
C SER A 353 -10.32 -2.98 8.11
N GLU A 354 -9.91 -4.25 7.99
CA GLU A 354 -9.67 -4.89 6.69
C GLU A 354 -10.92 -4.89 5.78
N VAL A 355 -12.12 -5.01 6.36
CA VAL A 355 -13.41 -5.01 5.62
C VAL A 355 -13.75 -3.63 5.04
N SER A 356 -13.45 -2.57 5.79
CA SER A 356 -13.63 -1.20 5.30
C SER A 356 -12.64 -0.88 4.19
N CYS A 357 -11.38 -1.33 4.33
CA CYS A 357 -10.35 -1.18 3.29
C CYS A 357 -10.78 -1.76 1.94
N ASP A 358 -11.30 -2.98 1.92
CA ASP A 358 -11.70 -3.65 0.67
C ASP A 358 -12.85 -2.92 -0.04
N SER A 359 -13.82 -2.40 0.72
CA SER A 359 -14.94 -1.64 0.15
C SER A 359 -14.47 -0.34 -0.52
N HIS A 360 -13.55 0.40 0.11
CA HIS A 360 -12.98 1.62 -0.46
C HIS A 360 -12.10 1.31 -1.68
N CYS A 361 -11.28 0.25 -1.62
CA CYS A 361 -10.49 -0.21 -2.76
C CYS A 361 -11.39 -0.59 -3.95
N GLY A 362 -12.47 -1.34 -3.73
CA GLY A 362 -13.44 -1.69 -4.76
C GLY A 362 -14.07 -0.46 -5.42
N ALA A 363 -14.55 0.50 -4.63
CA ALA A 363 -15.10 1.75 -5.16
C ALA A 363 -14.07 2.56 -5.98
N ALA A 364 -12.84 2.68 -5.47
CA ALA A 364 -11.74 3.34 -6.17
C ALA A 364 -11.41 2.65 -7.51
N LEU A 365 -11.34 1.31 -7.52
CA LEU A 365 -11.07 0.53 -8.73
C LEU A 365 -12.19 0.64 -9.76
N SER A 366 -13.44 0.77 -9.32
CA SER A 366 -14.60 1.00 -10.20
C SER A 366 -14.48 2.33 -10.95
N HIS A 367 -14.06 3.39 -10.26
CA HIS A 367 -13.79 4.66 -10.92
C HIS A 367 -12.63 4.54 -11.91
N LEU A 368 -11.51 3.95 -11.50
CA LEU A 368 -10.33 3.78 -12.35
C LEU A 368 -10.65 2.99 -13.63
N ALA A 369 -11.47 1.94 -13.57
CA ALA A 369 -11.81 1.14 -14.72
C ALA A 369 -12.47 1.93 -15.89
N ARG A 370 -13.03 3.12 -15.62
CA ARG A 370 -13.60 4.00 -16.65
C ARG A 370 -12.54 4.77 -17.45
N LEU A 371 -11.30 4.86 -16.97
CA LEU A 371 -10.20 5.54 -17.67
C LEU A 371 -9.71 4.71 -18.85
N ARG A 372 -9.59 5.35 -20.02
CA ARG A 372 -8.93 4.73 -21.18
C ARG A 372 -7.43 4.53 -20.89
N GLY A 373 -6.91 3.35 -21.23
CA GLY A 373 -5.49 3.02 -21.04
C GLY A 373 -5.14 2.37 -19.70
N ILE A 374 -6.12 2.12 -18.82
CA ILE A 374 -5.89 1.26 -17.65
C ILE A 374 -5.86 -0.20 -18.09
N HIS A 375 -4.71 -0.83 -17.86
CA HIS A 375 -4.50 -2.25 -18.11
C HIS A 375 -4.70 -3.04 -16.82
N LEU A 376 -5.93 -3.51 -16.57
CA LEU A 376 -6.26 -4.35 -15.40
C LEU A 376 -5.54 -5.71 -15.39
N ASN A 377 -4.94 -6.11 -16.53
CA ASN A 377 -4.15 -7.32 -16.68
C ASN A 377 -2.64 -7.05 -16.75
N ALA A 378 -2.21 -5.81 -16.49
CA ALA A 378 -0.80 -5.49 -16.38
C ALA A 378 -0.18 -6.26 -15.21
N THR A 379 1.06 -6.71 -15.38
CA THR A 379 1.81 -7.40 -14.32
C THR A 379 2.79 -6.44 -13.66
N SER A 380 2.77 -6.35 -12.33
CA SER A 380 3.79 -5.66 -11.55
C SER A 380 4.83 -6.67 -11.03
N THR A 381 6.11 -6.33 -11.10
CA THR A 381 7.20 -7.08 -10.46
C THR A 381 7.42 -6.53 -9.06
N ASP A 382 7.36 -7.39 -8.04
CA ASP A 382 7.79 -7.01 -6.70
C ASP A 382 9.28 -6.62 -6.70
N ARG A 383 9.58 -5.39 -6.28
CA ARG A 383 10.94 -4.84 -6.22
C ARG A 383 11.83 -5.52 -5.18
N HIS A 384 11.25 -6.18 -4.17
CA HIS A 384 12.01 -6.76 -3.05
C HIS A 384 12.43 -8.19 -3.34
N THR A 385 11.56 -8.99 -3.95
CA THR A 385 11.82 -10.41 -4.19
C THR A 385 12.21 -10.72 -5.63
N ASN A 386 11.95 -9.82 -6.58
CA ASN A 386 12.21 -9.97 -8.02
C ASN A 386 11.64 -11.28 -8.62
N ARG A 387 10.75 -11.98 -7.90
CA ARG A 387 10.36 -13.38 -8.15
C ARG A 387 8.88 -13.54 -8.44
N THR A 388 8.00 -12.75 -7.82
CA THR A 388 6.55 -12.85 -8.05
C THR A 388 6.05 -11.69 -8.90
N THR A 389 5.29 -12.03 -9.95
CA THR A 389 4.57 -11.03 -10.73
C THR A 389 3.08 -11.13 -10.40
N HIS A 390 2.47 -10.02 -10.04
CA HIS A 390 1.05 -9.97 -9.73
C HIS A 390 0.32 -9.15 -10.80
N THR A 391 -0.85 -9.62 -11.23
CA THR A 391 -1.91 -8.74 -11.74
C THR A 391 -2.63 -8.06 -10.58
N PRO A 392 -3.33 -6.93 -10.79
CA PRO A 392 -4.21 -6.34 -9.78
C PRO A 392 -5.15 -7.37 -9.15
N LEU A 393 -5.75 -8.26 -9.94
CA LEU A 393 -6.64 -9.30 -9.41
C LEU A 393 -5.90 -10.29 -8.50
N SER A 394 -4.76 -10.83 -8.95
CA SER A 394 -3.98 -11.75 -8.11
C SER A 394 -3.47 -11.10 -6.82
N LEU A 395 -3.19 -9.78 -6.85
CA LEU A 395 -2.78 -9.03 -5.67
C LEU A 395 -3.95 -8.83 -4.70
N ALA A 396 -5.14 -8.47 -5.20
CA ALA A 396 -6.36 -8.39 -4.39
C ALA A 396 -6.67 -9.74 -3.72
N CYS A 397 -6.57 -10.85 -4.46
CA CYS A 397 -6.73 -12.20 -3.91
C CYS A 397 -5.66 -12.51 -2.85
N SER A 398 -4.41 -12.12 -3.08
CA SER A 398 -3.33 -12.29 -2.11
C SER A 398 -3.51 -11.45 -0.85
N HIS A 399 -4.43 -10.48 -0.83
CA HIS A 399 -4.79 -9.69 0.34
C HIS A 399 -6.18 -10.07 0.93
N GLY A 400 -6.89 -11.03 0.35
CA GLY A 400 -8.23 -11.41 0.82
C GLY A 400 -9.33 -10.39 0.48
N MET A 401 -9.09 -9.49 -0.49
CA MET A 401 -10.00 -8.39 -0.84
C MET A 401 -11.09 -8.86 -1.82
N VAL A 402 -12.20 -9.37 -1.29
CA VAL A 402 -13.32 -9.96 -2.05
C VAL A 402 -14.00 -8.94 -2.96
N LYS A 403 -14.39 -7.77 -2.43
CA LYS A 403 -15.09 -6.73 -3.20
C LYS A 403 -14.20 -6.14 -4.29
N SER A 404 -12.93 -5.92 -3.97
CA SER A 404 -11.96 -5.43 -4.96
C SER A 404 -11.76 -6.45 -6.09
N ALA A 405 -11.67 -7.74 -5.76
CA ALA A 405 -11.58 -8.81 -6.75
C ALA A 405 -12.84 -8.86 -7.65
N GLU A 406 -14.03 -8.73 -7.05
CA GLU A 406 -15.30 -8.68 -7.79
C GLU A 406 -15.35 -7.51 -8.77
N VAL A 407 -15.01 -6.30 -8.33
CA VAL A 407 -14.97 -5.11 -9.20
C VAL A 407 -13.95 -5.28 -10.33
N LEU A 408 -12.78 -5.85 -10.05
CA LEU A 408 -11.77 -6.11 -11.09
C LEU A 408 -12.29 -7.09 -12.15
N LEU A 409 -12.95 -8.16 -11.74
CA LEU A 409 -13.55 -9.14 -12.65
C LEU A 409 -14.67 -8.52 -13.50
N GLN A 410 -15.58 -7.75 -12.87
CA GLN A 410 -16.65 -7.02 -13.56
C GLN A 410 -16.13 -6.05 -14.63
N ASN A 411 -14.93 -5.52 -14.44
CA ASN A 411 -14.29 -4.58 -15.37
C ASN A 411 -13.29 -5.25 -16.33
N GLY A 412 -13.25 -6.58 -16.43
CA GLY A 412 -12.48 -7.32 -17.44
C GLY A 412 -11.09 -7.78 -17.02
N ALA A 413 -10.80 -7.87 -15.72
CA ALA A 413 -9.63 -8.60 -15.25
C ALA A 413 -9.77 -10.11 -15.54
N LEU A 414 -8.69 -10.74 -15.98
CA LEU A 414 -8.66 -12.17 -16.30
C LEU A 414 -8.53 -12.99 -15.00
N ALA A 415 -9.44 -13.95 -14.81
CA ALA A 415 -9.44 -14.85 -13.65
C ALA A 415 -8.26 -15.84 -13.62
N ASN A 416 -7.56 -16.00 -14.73
CA ASN A 416 -6.42 -16.91 -14.93
C ASN A 416 -5.08 -16.17 -14.95
N LYS A 417 -3.96 -16.90 -14.82
CA LYS A 417 -2.63 -16.28 -14.94
C LYS A 417 -2.42 -15.58 -16.28
N VAL A 418 -1.73 -14.44 -16.24
CA VAL A 418 -1.43 -13.61 -17.41
C VAL A 418 0.04 -13.74 -17.76
N LYS A 419 0.35 -13.95 -19.05
CA LYS A 419 1.73 -14.01 -19.54
C LYS A 419 2.34 -12.61 -19.51
N LYS A 420 3.49 -12.43 -18.84
CA LYS A 420 4.24 -11.18 -18.92
C LYS A 420 4.69 -10.95 -20.36
N SER A 421 4.38 -9.77 -20.88
CA SER A 421 4.87 -9.35 -22.19
C SER A 421 6.39 -9.25 -22.16
N PRO A 422 7.11 -9.80 -23.17
CA PRO A 422 8.56 -9.66 -23.25
C PRO A 422 8.88 -8.17 -23.40
N ARG A 423 9.47 -7.55 -22.36
CA ARG A 423 10.01 -6.20 -22.54
C ARG A 423 11.20 -6.31 -23.47
N VAL A 424 11.22 -5.49 -24.52
CA VAL A 424 12.40 -5.22 -25.33
C VAL A 424 13.41 -4.51 -24.43
N VAL A 425 14.22 -5.26 -23.68
CA VAL A 425 15.36 -4.71 -22.94
C VAL A 425 16.61 -5.30 -23.55
N THR A 426 17.32 -4.45 -24.28
CA THR A 426 18.68 -4.68 -24.75
C THR A 426 19.62 -4.86 -23.56
N ARG A 427 20.46 -5.91 -23.65
CA ARG A 427 21.69 -6.15 -22.87
C ARG A 427 21.52 -6.60 -21.41
N GLN A 428 21.06 -7.84 -21.23
CA GLN A 428 21.77 -8.90 -20.48
C GLN A 428 20.92 -10.20 -20.55
N PRO A 429 21.53 -11.40 -20.73
CA PRO A 429 20.79 -12.64 -20.73
C PRO A 429 20.54 -13.10 -19.28
N GLN A 430 19.62 -12.44 -18.59
CA GLN A 430 19.10 -12.94 -17.32
C GLN A 430 17.70 -13.52 -17.53
N SER A 431 17.68 -14.85 -17.45
CA SER A 431 16.55 -15.78 -17.33
C SER A 431 15.38 -15.63 -18.33
N VAL A 432 15.31 -16.56 -19.29
CA VAL A 432 14.24 -16.71 -20.29
C VAL A 432 13.00 -17.33 -19.64
N TRP A 433 12.53 -16.74 -18.54
CA TRP A 433 11.21 -17.03 -18.01
C TRP A 433 10.20 -16.17 -18.72
N THR A 434 9.28 -16.81 -19.45
CA THR A 434 7.94 -16.26 -19.60
C THR A 434 7.34 -16.17 -18.19
N SER A 435 7.57 -15.06 -17.49
CA SER A 435 7.16 -14.90 -16.10
C SER A 435 5.64 -14.74 -16.09
N TYR A 436 4.89 -15.82 -15.89
CA TYR A 436 3.45 -15.71 -15.70
C TYR A 436 3.16 -15.03 -14.37
N SER A 437 2.05 -14.30 -14.30
CA SER A 437 1.54 -13.80 -13.03
C SER A 437 1.18 -14.96 -12.11
N MET A 438 1.17 -14.71 -10.81
CA MET A 438 0.56 -15.64 -9.86
C MET A 438 -0.92 -15.83 -10.23
N PRO A 439 -1.42 -17.07 -10.28
CA PRO A 439 -2.84 -17.31 -10.55
C PRO A 439 -3.70 -16.74 -9.42
N PRO A 440 -4.76 -15.96 -9.73
CA PRO A 440 -5.68 -15.45 -8.71
C PRO A 440 -6.29 -16.55 -7.83
N LEU A 441 -6.68 -17.68 -8.44
CA LEU A 441 -7.31 -18.79 -7.72
C LEU A 441 -6.34 -19.48 -6.75
N PHE A 442 -5.06 -19.55 -7.10
CA PHE A 442 -4.01 -20.03 -6.21
C PHE A 442 -3.83 -19.13 -4.99
N GLU A 443 -3.81 -17.81 -5.18
CA GLU A 443 -3.68 -16.86 -4.06
C GLU A 443 -4.91 -16.88 -3.15
N ALA A 444 -6.11 -17.02 -3.71
CA ALA A 444 -7.35 -17.17 -2.93
C ALA A 444 -7.32 -18.42 -2.04
N LEU A 445 -6.85 -19.56 -2.57
CA LEU A 445 -6.71 -20.81 -1.82
C LEU A 445 -5.65 -20.71 -0.70
N LYS A 446 -4.51 -20.05 -0.97
CA LYS A 446 -3.47 -19.77 0.05
C LYS A 446 -3.98 -18.89 1.18
N ARG A 447 -4.92 -17.98 0.90
CA ARG A 447 -5.60 -17.16 1.89
C ARG A 447 -6.75 -17.85 2.59
N HIS A 448 -7.07 -19.08 2.17
CA HIS A 448 -8.18 -19.86 2.70
C HIS A 448 -9.51 -19.09 2.62
N SER A 449 -9.69 -18.29 1.56
CA SER A 449 -10.88 -17.44 1.38
C SER A 449 -11.89 -18.13 0.46
N GLU A 450 -12.90 -18.77 1.06
CA GLU A 450 -14.01 -19.39 0.32
C GLU A 450 -14.76 -18.42 -0.61
N PRO A 451 -15.09 -17.18 -0.19
CA PRO A 451 -15.76 -16.23 -1.08
C PRO A 451 -14.94 -15.91 -2.34
N LEU A 452 -13.62 -15.73 -2.22
CA LEU A 452 -12.74 -15.49 -3.37
C LEU A 452 -12.66 -16.70 -4.30
N VAL A 453 -12.55 -17.91 -3.74
CA VAL A 453 -12.48 -19.15 -4.53
C VAL A 453 -13.75 -19.34 -5.34
N THR A 454 -14.93 -19.19 -4.70
CA THR A 454 -16.23 -19.29 -5.38
C THR A 454 -16.36 -18.25 -6.48
N LEU A 455 -16.07 -16.98 -6.16
CA LEU A 455 -16.12 -15.88 -7.12
C LEU A 455 -15.23 -16.15 -8.34
N LEU A 456 -13.96 -16.53 -8.14
CA LEU A 456 -13.04 -16.77 -9.26
C LEU A 456 -13.49 -17.94 -10.15
N LEU A 457 -14.02 -19.01 -9.54
CA LEU A 457 -14.55 -20.15 -10.29
C LEU A 457 -15.84 -19.82 -11.05
N GLU A 458 -16.67 -18.90 -10.57
CA GLU A 458 -17.83 -18.38 -11.30
C GLU A 458 -17.41 -17.55 -12.51
N TRP A 459 -16.30 -16.83 -12.41
CA TRP A 459 -15.74 -16.02 -13.49
C TRP A 459 -14.75 -16.79 -14.40
N GLY A 460 -14.80 -18.13 -14.39
CA GLY A 460 -14.08 -18.97 -15.34
C GLY A 460 -12.59 -19.16 -15.05
N ALA A 461 -12.16 -19.03 -13.78
CA ALA A 461 -10.85 -19.51 -13.37
C ALA A 461 -10.72 -21.02 -13.64
N ASP A 462 -9.58 -21.45 -14.20
CA ASP A 462 -9.31 -22.85 -14.52
C ASP A 462 -9.01 -23.63 -13.23
N PRO A 463 -9.89 -24.56 -12.82
CA PRO A 463 -9.67 -25.33 -11.60
C PRO A 463 -8.57 -26.40 -11.75
N ASN A 464 -8.12 -26.67 -12.98
CA ASN A 464 -7.03 -27.58 -13.30
C ASN A 464 -5.68 -26.87 -13.50
N GLU A 465 -5.61 -25.57 -13.19
CA GLU A 465 -4.39 -24.80 -13.35
C GLU A 465 -3.23 -25.41 -12.54
N VAL A 466 -2.07 -25.52 -13.20
CA VAL A 466 -0.83 -26.02 -12.60
C VAL A 466 -0.04 -24.84 -12.01
N VAL A 467 0.36 -25.03 -10.76
CA VAL A 467 1.09 -24.05 -9.94
C VAL A 467 2.31 -24.68 -9.28
N VAL A 468 3.22 -23.84 -8.80
CA VAL A 468 4.36 -24.28 -7.98
C VAL A 468 4.07 -23.94 -6.52
N TYR A 469 3.89 -24.96 -5.69
CA TYR A 469 3.65 -24.83 -4.25
C TYR A 469 4.74 -25.57 -3.48
N ARG A 470 5.47 -24.88 -2.60
CA ARG A 470 6.64 -25.43 -1.85
C ARG A 470 7.66 -26.14 -2.77
N GLY A 471 7.98 -25.48 -3.89
CA GLY A 471 8.90 -26.02 -4.89
C GLY A 471 8.34 -27.19 -5.72
N ARG A 472 7.09 -27.63 -5.48
CA ARG A 472 6.42 -28.74 -6.16
C ARG A 472 5.47 -28.20 -7.23
N ALA A 473 5.52 -28.74 -8.46
CA ALA A 473 4.45 -28.51 -9.43
C ALA A 473 3.23 -29.37 -9.08
N CYS A 474 2.05 -28.78 -8.98
CA CYS A 474 0.79 -29.48 -8.69
C CYS A 474 -0.43 -28.75 -9.28
N THR A 475 -1.52 -29.48 -9.52
CA THR A 475 -2.83 -28.83 -9.75
C THR A 475 -3.37 -28.25 -8.45
N LEU A 476 -4.30 -27.29 -8.53
CA LEU A 476 -4.94 -26.71 -7.35
C LEU A 476 -5.65 -27.78 -6.49
N LEU A 477 -6.29 -28.76 -7.12
CA LEU A 477 -6.92 -29.89 -6.42
C LEU A 477 -5.89 -30.75 -5.67
N GLN A 478 -4.74 -31.03 -6.29
CA GLN A 478 -3.64 -31.74 -5.63
C GLN A 478 -3.09 -30.96 -4.44
N MET A 479 -2.91 -29.64 -4.60
CA MET A 479 -2.43 -28.76 -3.52
C MET A 479 -3.39 -28.78 -2.32
N VAL A 480 -4.68 -28.63 -2.55
CA VAL A 480 -5.69 -28.56 -1.48
C VAL A 480 -5.78 -29.87 -0.70
N LEU A 481 -5.58 -31.00 -1.39
CA LEU A 481 -5.57 -32.33 -0.77
C LEU A 481 -4.19 -32.71 -0.19
N ASP A 482 -3.18 -31.85 -0.36
CA ASP A 482 -1.81 -32.03 0.15
C ASP A 482 -1.80 -31.91 1.69
N LEU A 483 -1.10 -32.81 2.38
CA LEU A 483 -0.96 -32.80 3.85
C LEU A 483 -0.51 -31.45 4.42
N PRO A 484 0.51 -30.77 3.86
CA PRO A 484 0.94 -29.47 4.34
C PRO A 484 -0.16 -28.42 4.26
N PHE A 485 -0.96 -28.40 3.18
CA PHE A 485 -2.06 -27.45 3.05
C PHE A 485 -3.14 -27.74 4.10
N ARG A 486 -3.56 -29.00 4.19
CA ARG A 486 -4.54 -29.48 5.18
C ARG A 486 -4.11 -29.25 6.63
N SER A 487 -2.81 -29.38 6.91
CA SER A 487 -2.27 -29.12 8.25
C SER A 487 -2.37 -27.65 8.66
N VAL A 488 -2.43 -26.73 7.70
CA VAL A 488 -2.54 -25.28 7.94
C VAL A 488 -4.01 -24.84 8.03
N CYS A 489 -4.86 -25.25 7.08
CA CYS A 489 -6.26 -24.79 7.03
C CYS A 489 -7.28 -25.72 7.73
N GLY A 490 -6.86 -26.92 8.10
CA GLY A 490 -7.72 -27.99 8.59
C GLY A 490 -8.37 -28.82 7.47
N ASP A 491 -8.68 -30.08 7.79
CA ASP A 491 -9.27 -31.06 6.86
C ASP A 491 -10.63 -30.61 6.31
N ALA A 492 -11.49 -30.01 7.15
CA ALA A 492 -12.82 -29.56 6.73
C ALA A 492 -12.77 -28.47 5.65
N THR A 493 -11.92 -27.46 5.84
CA THR A 493 -11.70 -26.36 4.88
C THR A 493 -11.13 -26.89 3.56
N ALA A 494 -10.15 -27.79 3.64
CA ALA A 494 -9.57 -28.42 2.46
C ALA A 494 -10.59 -29.25 1.68
N ILE A 495 -11.44 -30.01 2.36
CA ILE A 495 -12.52 -30.79 1.74
C ILE A 495 -13.51 -29.85 1.03
N ASN A 496 -13.87 -28.72 1.64
CA ASN A 496 -14.75 -27.73 1.01
C ASN A 496 -14.13 -27.14 -0.27
N PHE A 497 -12.86 -26.74 -0.26
CA PHE A 497 -12.18 -26.27 -1.47
C PHE A 497 -12.07 -27.36 -2.54
N ALA A 498 -11.76 -28.60 -2.16
CA ALA A 498 -11.72 -29.71 -3.10
C ALA A 498 -13.09 -29.94 -3.75
N LYS A 499 -14.19 -29.84 -3.00
CA LYS A 499 -15.55 -29.90 -3.54
C LYS A 499 -15.84 -28.77 -4.53
N LEU A 500 -15.48 -27.53 -4.19
CA LEU A 500 -15.68 -26.38 -5.08
C LEU A 500 -14.92 -26.58 -6.40
N LEU A 501 -13.66 -26.99 -6.32
CA LEU A 501 -12.82 -27.28 -7.48
C LEU A 501 -13.43 -28.39 -8.34
N VAL A 502 -13.77 -29.54 -7.76
CA VAL A 502 -14.36 -30.69 -8.48
C VAL A 502 -15.71 -30.33 -9.09
N GLY A 503 -16.56 -29.60 -8.35
CA GLY A 503 -17.85 -29.12 -8.84
C GLY A 503 -17.75 -28.17 -10.04
N LYS A 504 -16.58 -27.56 -10.25
CA LYS A 504 -16.28 -26.66 -11.36
C LYS A 504 -15.41 -27.30 -12.44
N GLY A 505 -15.21 -28.63 -12.39
CA GLY A 505 -14.51 -29.39 -13.41
C GLY A 505 -13.04 -29.67 -13.10
N ALA A 506 -12.58 -29.49 -11.86
CA ALA A 506 -11.30 -30.05 -11.46
C ALA A 506 -11.34 -31.56 -11.60
N VAL A 507 -10.41 -32.11 -12.37
CA VAL A 507 -10.22 -33.53 -12.45
C VAL A 507 -9.20 -33.95 -11.41
N PHE A 508 -9.49 -35.05 -10.71
CA PHE A 508 -8.44 -35.82 -10.07
C PHE A 508 -7.60 -36.38 -11.22
N GLY A 509 -6.57 -35.64 -11.64
CA GLY A 509 -5.75 -35.97 -12.82
C GLY A 509 -5.46 -37.48 -12.89
N ALA A 510 -5.57 -38.02 -14.10
CA ALA A 510 -5.62 -39.45 -14.38
C ALA A 510 -4.40 -40.20 -13.84
N ASP A 511 -4.65 -40.98 -12.78
CA ASP A 511 -3.97 -42.24 -12.47
C ASP A 511 -5.05 -43.21 -11.94
N ILE A 512 -5.85 -43.74 -12.86
CA ILE A 512 -6.60 -44.98 -12.59
C ILE A 512 -5.69 -46.15 -12.98
N ALA A 513 -5.03 -46.73 -11.97
CA ALA A 513 -4.55 -48.13 -11.92
C ALA A 513 -3.36 -48.54 -12.83
N PRO A 514 -2.64 -49.65 -12.51
CA PRO A 514 -1.41 -50.03 -13.20
C PRO A 514 -1.72 -50.65 -14.57
N LEU A 515 -0.85 -50.33 -15.55
CA LEU A 515 -0.79 -50.82 -16.95
C LEU A 515 -1.69 -50.06 -17.98
N VAL A 516 -1.00 -49.28 -18.83
CA VAL A 516 -1.35 -48.77 -20.19
C VAL A 516 -1.94 -47.33 -20.27
N PRO A 517 -1.46 -46.48 -21.22
CA PRO A 517 -1.21 -45.04 -21.01
C PRO A 517 -2.19 -44.08 -21.72
N GLN A 518 -2.37 -42.86 -21.19
CA GLN A 518 -2.53 -41.61 -21.97
C GLN A 518 -2.04 -40.36 -21.18
N PRO A 519 -1.36 -39.38 -21.82
CA PRO A 519 -0.80 -38.19 -21.18
C PRO A 519 -1.73 -36.97 -21.19
N VAL A 520 -1.58 -36.08 -20.20
CA VAL A 520 -2.37 -34.86 -19.99
C VAL A 520 -1.49 -33.61 -20.13
N PHE A 521 -1.60 -32.89 -21.26
CA PHE A 521 -1.25 -31.47 -21.41
C PHE A 521 -2.24 -30.79 -22.37
N GLY A 522 -2.58 -29.52 -22.11
CA GLY A 522 -3.67 -28.81 -22.78
C GLY A 522 -3.36 -28.30 -24.19
N SER A 523 -3.87 -29.01 -25.20
CA SER A 523 -4.84 -28.58 -26.22
C SER A 523 -5.12 -29.84 -27.05
N GLN A 524 -6.34 -30.03 -27.55
CA GLN A 524 -6.80 -31.33 -28.12
C GLN A 524 -6.09 -31.80 -29.42
N THR A 525 -4.81 -31.50 -29.68
CA THR A 525 -4.16 -31.83 -30.96
C THR A 525 -2.77 -32.49 -30.92
N THR A 526 -2.16 -32.81 -29.76
CA THR A 526 -0.75 -33.32 -29.75
C THR A 526 -0.43 -34.56 -28.91
N ALA A 527 -1.43 -35.29 -28.40
CA ALA A 527 -1.23 -36.43 -27.48
C ALA A 527 -0.25 -37.54 -27.95
N ASN A 528 -0.05 -37.72 -29.26
CA ASN A 528 0.86 -38.74 -29.81
C ASN A 528 2.32 -38.26 -29.98
N ARG A 529 2.61 -36.96 -29.89
CA ARG A 529 3.96 -36.40 -30.17
C ARG A 529 4.82 -36.26 -28.90
N GLU A 530 4.17 -36.04 -27.76
CA GLU A 530 4.80 -35.69 -26.48
C GLU A 530 5.36 -36.91 -25.72
N ASP A 531 4.73 -38.09 -25.85
CA ASP A 531 5.22 -39.35 -25.27
C ASP A 531 6.52 -39.83 -25.96
N GLY A 532 6.72 -39.47 -27.24
CA GLY A 532 7.93 -39.76 -27.99
C GLY A 532 9.15 -38.96 -27.51
N PHE A 533 8.96 -37.67 -27.22
CA PHE A 533 10.04 -36.79 -26.77
C PHE A 533 10.56 -37.18 -25.39
N MET A 534 9.68 -37.38 -24.41
CA MET A 534 10.10 -37.77 -23.05
C MET A 534 10.82 -39.12 -23.08
N LYS A 535 10.30 -40.11 -23.82
CA LYS A 535 11.00 -41.39 -24.03
C LYS A 535 12.39 -41.22 -24.63
N GLU A 536 12.55 -40.32 -25.59
CA GLU A 536 13.83 -40.03 -26.22
C GLU A 536 14.81 -39.35 -25.25
N VAL A 537 14.38 -38.34 -24.49
CA VAL A 537 15.21 -37.70 -23.44
C VAL A 537 15.67 -38.72 -22.42
N ARG A 538 14.78 -39.58 -21.94
CA ARG A 538 15.14 -40.65 -21.01
C ARG A 538 16.13 -41.63 -21.62
N SER A 539 15.92 -42.02 -22.89
CA SER A 539 16.83 -42.92 -23.58
C SER A 539 18.23 -42.31 -23.70
N GLN A 540 18.32 -41.04 -24.07
CA GLN A 540 19.59 -40.32 -24.16
C GLN A 540 20.28 -40.19 -22.80
N LEU A 541 19.54 -39.88 -21.74
CA LEU A 541 20.09 -39.84 -20.37
C LEU A 541 20.59 -41.22 -19.92
N SER A 542 19.86 -42.30 -20.22
CA SER A 542 20.30 -43.67 -19.90
C SER A 542 21.59 -44.09 -20.62
N ARG A 543 21.88 -43.48 -21.79
CA ARG A 543 23.12 -43.68 -22.56
C ARG A 543 24.22 -42.65 -22.22
N GLY A 544 23.99 -41.75 -21.25
CA GLY A 544 24.93 -40.68 -20.87
C GLY A 544 25.05 -39.53 -21.88
N GLN A 545 24.11 -39.39 -22.83
CA GLN A 545 24.14 -38.38 -23.90
C GLN A 545 23.51 -37.05 -23.46
N LEU A 546 24.17 -36.33 -22.55
CA LEU A 546 23.66 -35.08 -21.96
C LEU A 546 23.38 -33.97 -22.97
N VAL A 547 24.27 -33.78 -23.94
CA VAL A 547 24.16 -32.70 -24.94
C VAL A 547 22.95 -32.92 -25.86
N GLY A 548 22.68 -34.17 -26.23
CA GLY A 548 21.49 -34.53 -26.99
C GLY A 548 20.23 -34.20 -26.21
N ALA A 549 20.17 -34.62 -24.93
CA ALA A 549 18.97 -34.49 -24.10
C ALA A 549 18.62 -33.00 -23.88
N VAL A 550 19.64 -32.15 -23.65
CA VAL A 550 19.48 -30.70 -23.55
C VAL A 550 18.99 -30.08 -24.85
N THR A 551 19.51 -30.54 -26.00
CA THR A 551 19.15 -29.97 -27.31
C THR A 551 17.70 -30.25 -27.66
N GLU A 552 17.24 -31.48 -27.43
CA GLU A 552 15.84 -31.83 -27.69
C GLU A 552 14.90 -31.13 -26.69
N LEU A 553 15.28 -31.00 -25.41
CA LEU A 553 14.48 -30.25 -24.43
C LEU A 553 14.33 -28.77 -24.80
N LYS A 554 15.40 -28.11 -25.26
CA LYS A 554 15.34 -26.71 -25.71
C LYS A 554 14.37 -26.51 -26.87
N LYS A 555 14.34 -27.46 -27.81
CA LYS A 555 13.45 -27.43 -28.98
C LYS A 555 11.98 -27.53 -28.58
N GLU A 556 11.63 -28.43 -27.67
CA GLU A 556 10.25 -28.59 -27.22
C GLU A 556 9.80 -27.47 -26.27
N MET A 557 10.70 -26.95 -25.43
CA MET A 557 10.43 -25.74 -24.66
C MET A 557 10.13 -24.52 -25.54
N ALA A 558 10.80 -24.39 -26.70
CA ALA A 558 10.49 -23.34 -27.68
C ALA A 558 9.09 -23.50 -28.30
N ASN A 559 8.55 -24.73 -28.32
CA ASN A 559 7.19 -25.03 -28.76
C ASN A 559 6.13 -24.85 -27.64
N GLY A 560 6.54 -24.47 -26.42
CA GLY A 560 5.64 -24.19 -25.30
C GLY A 560 5.48 -25.33 -24.29
N SER A 561 6.28 -26.40 -24.38
CA SER A 561 6.24 -27.50 -23.41
C SER A 561 6.73 -27.08 -22.02
N ASP A 562 6.05 -27.54 -20.97
CA ASP A 562 6.42 -27.31 -19.57
C ASP A 562 7.48 -28.33 -19.12
N VAL A 563 8.58 -27.83 -18.54
CA VAL A 563 9.69 -28.63 -18.00
C VAL A 563 9.28 -29.48 -16.77
N ASN A 564 8.13 -29.19 -16.17
CA ASN A 564 7.63 -29.85 -14.96
C ASN A 564 6.80 -31.12 -15.21
N GLY A 565 6.80 -31.63 -16.44
CA GLY A 565 6.17 -32.90 -16.75
C GLY A 565 6.80 -34.09 -16.01
N THR A 566 6.01 -35.16 -15.88
CA THR A 566 6.43 -36.44 -15.33
C THR A 566 6.38 -37.55 -16.37
N PHE A 567 7.26 -38.54 -16.21
CA PHE A 567 7.27 -39.80 -16.92
C PHE A 567 6.17 -40.74 -16.40
N GLN A 568 5.89 -41.80 -17.15
CA GLN A 568 4.87 -42.82 -16.78
C GLN A 568 5.17 -43.55 -15.47
N ASP A 569 6.42 -43.58 -15.03
CA ASP A 569 6.84 -44.11 -13.73
C ASP A 569 6.92 -43.02 -12.65
N GLY A 570 6.37 -41.83 -12.92
CA GLY A 570 6.28 -40.69 -12.02
C GLY A 570 7.61 -40.02 -11.66
N HIS A 571 8.69 -40.28 -12.40
CA HIS A 571 9.88 -39.43 -12.38
C HIS A 571 9.58 -38.07 -13.04
N SER A 572 10.19 -36.99 -12.56
CA SER A 572 10.34 -35.76 -13.33
C SER A 572 11.73 -35.71 -13.96
N LEU A 573 11.97 -34.76 -14.86
CA LEU A 573 13.31 -34.52 -15.38
C LEU A 573 14.33 -34.26 -14.25
N VAL A 574 13.93 -33.54 -13.21
CA VAL A 574 14.77 -33.28 -12.03
C VAL A 574 15.02 -34.56 -11.24
N SER A 575 13.99 -35.33 -10.88
CA SER A 575 14.22 -36.55 -10.09
C SER A 575 15.03 -37.59 -10.85
N LEU A 576 14.88 -37.66 -12.18
CA LEU A 576 15.70 -38.51 -13.04
C LEU A 576 17.17 -38.05 -13.07
N SER A 577 17.43 -36.75 -13.11
CA SER A 577 18.80 -36.21 -13.02
C SER A 577 19.47 -36.46 -11.67
N CYS A 578 18.69 -36.53 -10.58
CA CYS A 578 19.18 -36.93 -9.26
C CYS A 578 19.55 -38.42 -9.24
N VAL A 579 18.74 -39.30 -9.85
CA VAL A 579 19.05 -40.74 -9.95
C VAL A 579 20.35 -41.01 -10.69
N PHE A 580 20.58 -40.31 -11.81
CA PHE A 580 21.78 -40.51 -12.62
C PHE A 580 23.00 -39.68 -12.17
N GLY A 581 22.84 -38.75 -11.22
CA GLY A 581 23.92 -37.90 -10.72
C GLY A 581 24.46 -36.88 -11.73
N PHE A 582 23.67 -36.49 -12.74
CA PHE A 582 24.11 -35.59 -13.81
C PHE A 582 23.99 -34.11 -13.42
N GLY A 583 25.00 -33.57 -12.73
CA GLY A 583 25.03 -32.19 -12.22
C GLY A 583 24.75 -31.11 -13.29
N SER A 584 25.40 -31.18 -14.46
CA SER A 584 25.22 -30.17 -15.51
C SER A 584 23.81 -30.18 -16.13
N PHE A 585 23.17 -31.35 -16.21
CA PHE A 585 21.78 -31.46 -16.67
C PHE A 585 20.81 -30.98 -15.59
N PHE A 586 21.07 -31.32 -14.33
CA PHE A 586 20.34 -30.82 -13.18
C PHE A 586 20.38 -29.28 -13.11
N ASP A 587 21.56 -28.67 -13.20
CA ASP A 587 21.74 -27.21 -13.21
C ASP A 587 21.00 -26.56 -14.38
N PHE A 588 21.07 -27.17 -15.57
CA PHE A 588 20.32 -26.71 -16.73
C PHE A 588 18.81 -26.73 -16.47
N LEU A 589 18.27 -27.82 -15.92
CA LEU A 589 16.84 -27.94 -15.59
C LEU A 589 16.41 -26.89 -14.55
N LEU A 590 17.24 -26.60 -13.55
CA LEU A 590 16.96 -25.56 -12.57
C LEU A 590 17.07 -24.15 -13.17
N GLN A 591 17.97 -23.92 -14.12
CA GLN A 591 18.03 -22.68 -14.89
C GLN A 591 16.80 -22.50 -15.78
N GLN A 592 16.23 -23.61 -16.27
CA GLN A 592 14.91 -23.67 -16.92
C GLN A 592 13.74 -23.76 -15.91
N GLY A 593 14.06 -23.74 -14.60
CA GLY A 593 13.23 -23.92 -13.38
C GLY A 593 12.15 -24.95 -13.43
N ALA A 594 12.62 -26.13 -13.77
CA ALA A 594 12.03 -27.32 -13.22
C ALA A 594 11.86 -27.19 -11.68
N ALA A 595 10.69 -27.60 -11.22
CA ALA A 595 10.24 -27.59 -9.85
C ALA A 595 11.08 -28.57 -9.04
N VAL A 596 11.76 -28.06 -8.02
CA VAL A 596 12.71 -28.81 -7.17
C VAL A 596 12.05 -29.92 -6.35
N GLY A 597 10.76 -29.80 -6.07
CA GLY A 597 9.93 -30.82 -5.46
C GLY A 597 9.42 -31.88 -6.45
N GLY A 598 9.78 -31.80 -7.74
CA GLY A 598 9.37 -32.70 -8.81
C GLY A 598 8.18 -32.22 -9.63
N GLY A 599 7.76 -33.04 -10.60
CA GLY A 599 6.68 -32.72 -11.55
C GLY A 599 5.27 -33.02 -11.03
N VAL A 600 4.24 -32.75 -11.84
CA VAL A 600 2.82 -32.92 -11.48
C VAL A 600 2.47 -34.41 -11.26
N GLY A 601 1.63 -34.72 -10.26
CA GLY A 601 1.20 -36.10 -9.96
C GLY A 601 0.78 -36.29 -8.50
N TRP A 602 -0.05 -37.30 -8.24
CA TRP A 602 -0.44 -37.68 -6.87
C TRP A 602 0.72 -38.33 -6.12
N TRP A 603 0.54 -38.56 -4.81
CA TRP A 603 1.55 -39.25 -3.99
C TRP A 603 1.90 -40.59 -4.61
N ARG A 604 0.90 -41.36 -5.03
CA ARG A 604 1.02 -42.69 -5.65
C ARG A 604 1.78 -42.59 -6.99
N GLY A 605 2.94 -43.23 -7.08
CA GLY A 605 3.77 -43.28 -8.30
C GLY A 605 4.81 -42.17 -8.45
N ARG A 606 4.77 -41.10 -7.64
CA ARG A 606 5.67 -39.94 -7.82
C ARG A 606 7.02 -40.07 -7.11
N HIS A 607 8.08 -39.78 -7.84
CA HIS A 607 9.44 -39.73 -7.30
C HIS A 607 9.87 -38.31 -6.94
N SER A 608 9.98 -38.03 -5.63
CA SER A 608 10.51 -36.76 -5.11
C SER A 608 12.00 -36.63 -5.46
N PRO A 609 12.46 -35.55 -6.13
CA PRO A 609 13.87 -35.35 -6.43
C PRO A 609 14.75 -35.34 -5.18
N LEU A 610 14.26 -34.77 -4.08
CA LEU A 610 15.00 -34.71 -2.82
C LEU A 610 15.14 -36.10 -2.18
N VAL A 611 14.10 -36.94 -2.26
CA VAL A 611 14.19 -38.34 -1.84
C VAL A 611 15.17 -39.11 -2.73
N LYS A 612 15.14 -38.90 -4.06
CA LYS A 612 16.05 -39.56 -5.00
C LYS A 612 17.50 -39.13 -4.87
N ALA A 613 17.77 -37.87 -4.54
CA ALA A 613 19.13 -37.39 -4.25
C ALA A 613 19.69 -37.95 -2.93
N ALA A 614 18.80 -38.40 -2.03
CA ALA A 614 19.14 -39.01 -0.75
C ALA A 614 19.18 -40.56 -0.79
N GLU A 615 18.62 -41.18 -1.84
CA GLU A 615 18.50 -42.64 -2.01
C GLU A 615 19.74 -43.24 -2.70
N ASP A 616 20.10 -44.48 -2.32
CA ASP A 616 21.19 -45.34 -2.84
C ASP A 616 22.62 -44.75 -2.77
N PHE A 617 22.85 -43.58 -3.35
CA PHE A 617 24.13 -42.86 -3.38
C PHE A 617 23.88 -41.38 -3.03
N PRO A 618 23.84 -41.02 -1.74
CA PRO A 618 23.52 -39.67 -1.31
C PRO A 618 24.45 -38.63 -1.94
N ASN A 619 23.86 -37.58 -2.54
CA ASN A 619 24.59 -36.49 -3.19
C ASN A 619 24.35 -35.16 -2.45
N PRO A 620 25.26 -34.77 -1.52
CA PRO A 620 25.12 -33.55 -0.72
C PRO A 620 24.93 -32.28 -1.54
N GLU A 621 25.60 -32.16 -2.69
CA GLU A 621 25.52 -30.96 -3.54
C GLU A 621 24.12 -30.78 -4.14
N GLN A 622 23.55 -31.85 -4.70
CA GLN A 622 22.18 -31.81 -5.24
C GLN A 622 21.15 -31.58 -4.13
N VAL A 623 21.31 -32.22 -2.97
CA VAL A 623 20.43 -31.99 -1.79
C VAL A 623 20.48 -30.53 -1.34
N SER A 624 21.69 -29.97 -1.21
CA SER A 624 21.91 -28.57 -0.82
C SER A 624 21.25 -27.59 -1.80
N ILE A 625 21.41 -27.81 -3.11
CA ILE A 625 20.78 -26.96 -4.12
C ILE A 625 19.25 -27.07 -4.06
N LEU A 626 18.69 -28.28 -3.98
CA LEU A 626 17.24 -28.49 -3.89
C LEU A 626 16.64 -27.78 -2.68
N LEU A 627 17.27 -27.89 -1.50
CA LEU A 627 16.81 -27.24 -0.26
C LEU A 627 16.91 -25.71 -0.35
N ARG A 628 18.03 -25.17 -0.87
CA ARG A 628 18.20 -23.71 -1.09
C ARG A 628 17.17 -23.14 -2.06
N GLN A 629 16.71 -23.95 -3.00
CA GLN A 629 15.67 -23.58 -3.98
C GLN A 629 14.23 -23.87 -3.47
N GLY A 630 14.08 -24.24 -2.19
CA GLY A 630 12.78 -24.35 -1.53
C GLY A 630 12.11 -25.72 -1.62
N ALA A 631 12.85 -26.80 -1.85
CA ALA A 631 12.33 -28.15 -1.70
C ALA A 631 11.94 -28.41 -0.23
N ASP A 632 10.74 -28.96 0.00
CA ASP A 632 10.28 -29.29 1.34
C ASP A 632 11.07 -30.51 1.88
N PRO A 633 11.84 -30.35 2.99
CA PRO A 633 12.67 -31.42 3.55
C PRO A 633 11.87 -32.58 4.14
N ASN A 634 10.55 -32.43 4.27
CA ASN A 634 9.63 -33.44 4.76
C ASN A 634 8.74 -34.03 3.65
N ALA A 635 8.96 -33.63 2.38
CA ALA A 635 8.16 -34.15 1.26
C ALA A 635 8.37 -35.66 1.09
N LEU A 636 7.29 -36.42 1.27
CA LEU A 636 7.29 -37.86 1.04
C LEU A 636 7.46 -38.17 -0.45
N GLY A 637 8.21 -39.23 -0.76
CA GLY A 637 8.37 -39.74 -2.11
C GLY A 637 8.49 -41.26 -2.13
N TRP A 638 8.15 -41.87 -3.27
CA TRP A 638 8.31 -43.30 -3.44
C TRP A 638 9.77 -43.69 -3.67
N ARG A 639 10.17 -44.68 -2.88
CA ARG A 639 11.43 -45.38 -3.03
C ARG A 639 11.24 -46.89 -2.87
N LYS A 640 12.21 -47.66 -3.33
CA LYS A 640 12.26 -49.08 -3.00
C LYS A 640 12.86 -49.21 -1.60
N GLY A 641 12.11 -49.83 -0.68
CA GLY A 641 12.61 -50.17 0.65
C GLY A 641 13.62 -51.32 0.57
N ALA A 642 14.28 -51.63 1.69
CA ALA A 642 15.25 -52.74 1.80
C ALA A 642 14.66 -54.10 1.37
N ASP A 643 13.35 -54.28 1.55
CA ASP A 643 12.61 -55.51 1.20
C ASP A 643 12.09 -55.52 -0.25
N ALA A 644 12.59 -54.60 -1.10
CA ALA A 644 12.16 -54.37 -2.49
C ALA A 644 10.70 -53.92 -2.69
N ASN A 645 9.91 -53.79 -1.62
CA ASN A 645 8.60 -53.16 -1.66
C ASN A 645 8.72 -51.64 -1.77
N GLU A 646 7.82 -51.02 -2.54
CA GLU A 646 7.73 -49.57 -2.61
C GLU A 646 7.15 -49.02 -1.30
N VAL A 647 7.80 -48.01 -0.72
CA VAL A 647 7.36 -47.32 0.50
C VAL A 647 7.45 -45.81 0.30
N LEU A 648 6.54 -45.07 0.95
CA LEU A 648 6.65 -43.61 1.06
C LEU A 648 7.63 -43.26 2.18
N SER A 649 8.72 -42.60 1.82
CA SER A 649 9.75 -42.16 2.78
C SER A 649 9.95 -40.65 2.71
N SER A 650 10.24 -40.04 3.86
CA SER A 650 10.84 -38.70 3.87
C SER A 650 12.29 -38.76 3.36
N PRO A 651 12.89 -37.64 2.93
CA PRO A 651 14.30 -37.58 2.54
C PRO A 651 15.24 -38.05 3.66
N LEU A 652 14.92 -37.74 4.92
CA LEU A 652 15.71 -38.18 6.08
C LEU A 652 15.59 -39.69 6.28
N GLN A 653 14.38 -40.26 6.16
CA GLN A 653 14.24 -41.72 6.19
C GLN A 653 14.95 -42.37 4.99
N ALA A 654 15.00 -41.69 3.84
CA ALA A 654 15.64 -42.21 2.65
C ALA A 654 17.16 -42.35 2.81
N VAL A 655 17.84 -41.29 3.28
CA VAL A 655 19.29 -41.32 3.53
C VAL A 655 19.68 -42.30 4.63
N MET A 656 18.82 -42.48 5.63
CA MET A 656 19.07 -43.41 6.73
C MET A 656 18.86 -44.88 6.33
N ASP A 657 17.97 -45.15 5.37
CA ASP A 657 17.68 -46.51 4.89
C ASP A 657 18.50 -46.94 3.66
N VAL A 658 19.69 -46.37 3.46
CA VAL A 658 20.61 -46.82 2.41
C VAL A 658 21.07 -48.24 2.76
N SER A 659 20.71 -49.22 1.92
CA SER A 659 21.07 -50.62 2.11
C SER A 659 22.52 -50.82 1.75
N VAL A 660 23.38 -50.91 2.76
CA VAL A 660 24.81 -51.11 2.52
C VAL A 660 25.17 -52.57 2.73
N GLY A 661 25.49 -53.27 1.63
CA GLY A 661 26.27 -54.50 1.73
C GLY A 661 27.58 -54.20 2.47
N GLY A 662 27.90 -54.99 3.50
CA GLY A 662 28.84 -54.64 4.59
C GLY A 662 30.25 -54.15 4.20
N SER A 663 30.66 -54.22 2.94
CA SER A 663 31.95 -53.73 2.45
C SER A 663 32.00 -52.24 2.08
N ARG A 664 30.85 -51.56 1.86
CA ARG A 664 30.81 -50.17 1.33
C ARG A 664 30.34 -49.09 2.31
N LEU A 665 30.00 -49.46 3.55
CA LEU A 665 29.37 -48.56 4.54
C LEU A 665 30.29 -47.39 4.92
N HIS A 666 31.58 -47.69 5.14
CA HIS A 666 32.59 -46.69 5.48
C HIS A 666 32.76 -45.57 4.43
N LEU A 667 32.48 -45.84 3.15
CA LEU A 667 32.60 -44.84 2.07
C LEU A 667 31.37 -43.92 1.96
N LEU A 668 30.22 -44.38 2.45
CA LEU A 668 28.94 -43.65 2.36
C LEU A 668 28.60 -42.91 3.65
N LEU A 669 29.11 -43.35 4.81
CA LEU A 669 28.85 -42.72 6.11
C LEU A 669 29.08 -41.19 6.13
N PRO A 670 30.19 -40.64 5.61
CA PRO A 670 30.38 -39.19 5.58
C PRO A 670 29.30 -38.45 4.77
N LYS A 671 28.87 -39.03 3.65
CA LYS A 671 27.82 -38.46 2.79
C LYS A 671 26.44 -38.58 3.42
N ILE A 672 26.16 -39.70 4.11
CA ILE A 672 24.93 -39.90 4.89
C ILE A 672 24.84 -38.85 5.98
N TYR A 673 25.93 -38.63 6.73
CA TYR A 673 26.00 -37.61 7.77
C TYR A 673 25.76 -36.21 7.19
N GLU A 674 26.45 -35.84 6.11
CA GLU A 674 26.32 -34.52 5.49
C GLU A 674 24.90 -34.26 4.98
N VAL A 675 24.29 -35.22 4.27
CA VAL A 675 22.90 -35.11 3.79
C VAL A 675 21.91 -35.07 4.95
N ALA A 676 22.09 -35.89 5.99
CA ALA A 676 21.24 -35.86 7.18
C ALA A 676 21.33 -34.49 7.89
N SER A 677 22.53 -33.92 8.03
CA SER A 677 22.72 -32.58 8.59
C SER A 677 22.01 -31.53 7.77
N LEU A 678 22.23 -31.50 6.45
CA LEU A 678 21.57 -30.55 5.54
C LEU A 678 20.04 -30.60 5.66
N LEU A 679 19.46 -31.80 5.72
CA LEU A 679 18.02 -31.99 5.86
C LEU A 679 17.51 -31.47 7.21
N LEU A 680 18.20 -31.80 8.32
CA LEU A 680 17.83 -31.34 9.66
C LEU A 680 17.98 -29.82 9.82
N ASP A 681 19.05 -29.24 9.24
CA ASP A 681 19.29 -27.79 9.23
C ASP A 681 18.18 -27.01 8.51
N HIS A 682 17.48 -27.65 7.57
CA HIS A 682 16.34 -27.08 6.87
C HIS A 682 14.98 -27.48 7.46
N GLY A 683 14.95 -28.21 8.59
CA GLY A 683 13.72 -28.55 9.31
C GLY A 683 13.11 -29.93 8.98
N ALA A 684 13.93 -30.90 8.56
CA ALA A 684 13.49 -32.29 8.47
C ALA A 684 13.13 -32.85 9.85
N ARG A 685 12.03 -33.60 9.92
CA ARG A 685 11.53 -34.21 11.16
C ARG A 685 12.08 -35.62 11.31
N CYS A 686 12.42 -35.98 12.55
CA CYS A 686 12.87 -37.32 12.92
C CYS A 686 11.72 -38.32 13.14
N THR A 687 10.46 -37.86 13.12
CA THR A 687 9.29 -38.73 13.28
C THR A 687 8.91 -39.41 11.95
N PRO A 688 8.35 -40.64 12.00
CA PRO A 688 7.84 -41.29 10.80
C PRO A 688 6.80 -40.42 10.09
N GLY A 689 6.78 -40.48 8.75
CA GLY A 689 5.77 -39.79 7.94
C GLY A 689 4.35 -40.20 8.36
N LYS A 690 3.40 -39.26 8.27
CA LYS A 690 1.98 -39.58 8.40
C LYS A 690 1.41 -39.97 7.05
N ASP A 691 0.48 -40.93 7.02
CA ASP A 691 -0.26 -41.25 5.80
C ASP A 691 -1.05 -40.01 5.36
N PRO A 692 -0.85 -39.51 4.12
CA PRO A 692 -1.66 -38.43 3.59
C PRO A 692 -3.15 -38.76 3.53
N THR A 693 -3.56 -40.01 3.53
CA THR A 693 -4.97 -40.42 3.37
C THR A 693 -5.44 -41.23 4.58
N SER A 694 -5.35 -40.65 5.78
CA SER A 694 -5.80 -41.32 7.00
C SER A 694 -7.29 -41.71 6.92
N PRO A 695 -7.71 -42.82 7.57
CA PRO A 695 -9.11 -43.25 7.58
C PRO A 695 -10.10 -42.17 8.05
N ALA A 696 -9.67 -41.34 9.00
CA ALA A 696 -10.45 -40.22 9.51
C ALA A 696 -10.70 -39.14 8.44
N PHE A 697 -9.69 -38.83 7.63
CA PHE A 697 -9.82 -37.88 6.53
C PHE A 697 -10.73 -38.43 5.42
N THR A 698 -10.55 -39.70 5.04
CA THR A 698 -11.37 -40.32 3.98
C THR A 698 -12.84 -40.41 4.37
N ASP A 699 -13.13 -40.73 5.64
CA ASP A 699 -14.49 -40.76 6.18
C ASP A 699 -15.10 -39.34 6.22
N MET A 700 -14.33 -38.33 6.63
CA MET A 700 -14.77 -36.93 6.60
C MET A 700 -15.08 -36.45 5.17
N ALA A 701 -14.21 -36.76 4.20
CA ALA A 701 -14.42 -36.43 2.80
C ALA A 701 -15.69 -37.09 2.24
N GLN A 702 -15.91 -38.37 2.57
CA GLN A 702 -17.11 -39.11 2.17
C GLN A 702 -18.38 -38.52 2.79
N ARG A 703 -18.39 -38.22 4.11
CA ARG A 703 -19.52 -37.57 4.78
C ARG A 703 -19.84 -36.20 4.21
N ALA A 704 -18.82 -35.46 3.76
CA ALA A 704 -18.99 -34.19 3.10
C ALA A 704 -19.41 -34.30 1.62
N GLY A 705 -19.53 -35.51 1.06
CA GLY A 705 -19.94 -35.77 -0.32
C GLY A 705 -18.83 -35.63 -1.37
N LEU A 706 -17.56 -35.64 -0.96
CA LEU A 706 -16.41 -35.67 -1.88
C LEU A 706 -16.03 -37.13 -2.17
N ASN A 707 -16.34 -37.60 -3.38
CA ASN A 707 -16.01 -38.96 -3.81
C ASN A 707 -14.53 -39.05 -4.22
N LEU A 708 -13.65 -39.34 -3.26
CA LEU A 708 -12.25 -39.59 -3.53
C LEU A 708 -12.08 -40.89 -4.35
N PRO A 709 -11.28 -40.88 -5.42
CA PRO A 709 -10.93 -42.10 -6.16
C PRO A 709 -10.30 -43.18 -5.26
N ASP A 710 -10.44 -44.46 -5.63
CA ASP A 710 -9.89 -45.61 -4.89
C ASP A 710 -8.41 -45.46 -4.56
N PHE A 711 -7.63 -44.92 -5.50
CA PHE A 711 -6.20 -44.75 -5.33
C PHE A 711 -5.83 -43.72 -4.24
N LEU A 712 -6.74 -42.81 -3.87
CA LEU A 712 -6.61 -41.89 -2.73
C LEU A 712 -7.27 -42.42 -1.45
N ARG A 713 -8.04 -43.52 -1.52
CA ARG A 713 -8.66 -44.15 -0.35
C ARG A 713 -7.80 -45.26 0.24
N ALA A 714 -6.95 -45.88 -0.59
CA ALA A 714 -6.08 -46.96 -0.15
C ALA A 714 -5.00 -46.43 0.83
N PRO A 715 -4.82 -47.06 2.01
CA PRO A 715 -3.74 -46.70 2.91
C PRO A 715 -2.39 -46.94 2.21
N HIS A 716 -1.44 -46.04 2.44
CA HIS A 716 -0.13 -46.14 1.82
C HIS A 716 0.87 -46.79 2.79
N PRO A 717 1.76 -47.69 2.33
CA PRO A 717 2.87 -48.15 3.14
C PRO A 717 3.84 -46.99 3.37
N VAL A 718 3.67 -46.31 4.51
CA VAL A 718 4.59 -45.26 4.95
C VAL A 718 5.74 -45.91 5.71
N CYS A 719 6.96 -45.50 5.39
CA CYS A 719 8.16 -45.95 6.04
C CYS A 719 8.06 -45.71 7.55
N GLN A 720 8.12 -46.80 8.34
CA GLN A 720 8.11 -46.75 9.80
C GLN A 720 9.52 -46.65 10.38
N LEU A 721 10.53 -46.44 9.53
CA LEU A 721 11.91 -46.31 9.97
C LEU A 721 12.05 -45.11 10.91
N SER A 722 12.55 -45.37 12.12
CA SER A 722 13.09 -44.35 13.01
C SER A 722 14.52 -44.02 12.57
N PRO A 723 14.80 -42.77 12.12
CA PRO A 723 16.15 -42.32 11.83
C PRO A 723 17.12 -42.56 13.00
N LEU A 724 16.67 -42.33 14.23
CA LEU A 724 17.49 -42.51 15.42
C LEU A 724 17.84 -43.99 15.68
N ASP A 725 16.87 -44.90 15.63
CA ASP A 725 17.14 -46.34 15.83
C ASP A 725 18.06 -46.89 14.73
N LYS A 726 17.93 -46.38 13.49
CA LYS A 726 18.83 -46.75 12.39
C LYS A 726 20.25 -46.25 12.62
N ALA A 727 20.44 -45.02 13.08
CA ALA A 727 21.75 -44.47 13.44
C ALA A 727 22.43 -45.29 14.56
N ILE A 728 21.66 -45.68 15.58
CA ILE A 728 22.13 -46.55 16.68
C ILE A 728 22.61 -47.90 16.12
N ARG A 729 21.85 -48.52 15.20
CA ARG A 729 22.23 -49.80 14.56
C ARG A 729 23.45 -49.67 13.65
N MET A 730 23.66 -48.50 13.04
CA MET A 730 24.85 -48.21 12.24
C MET A 730 26.10 -48.03 13.11
N GLY A 731 25.94 -47.78 14.41
CA GLY A 731 27.05 -47.57 15.34
C GLY A 731 27.77 -46.24 15.15
N ASP A 732 27.19 -45.29 14.40
CA ASP A 732 27.82 -44.00 14.09
C ASP A 732 27.47 -42.97 15.17
N SER A 733 28.41 -42.77 16.09
CA SER A 733 28.29 -41.85 17.23
C SER A 733 28.01 -40.39 16.79
N PRO A 734 28.68 -39.81 15.77
CA PRO A 734 28.33 -38.48 15.27
C PRO A 734 26.88 -38.36 14.76
N LEU A 735 26.38 -39.34 14.01
CA LEU A 735 25.03 -39.34 13.46
C LEU A 735 23.96 -39.51 14.55
N VAL A 736 24.23 -40.34 15.57
CA VAL A 736 23.38 -40.45 16.77
C VAL A 736 23.32 -39.11 17.51
N GLN A 737 24.47 -38.44 17.69
CA GLN A 737 24.53 -37.14 18.34
C GLN A 737 23.76 -36.06 17.55
N LEU A 738 23.91 -36.04 16.22
CA LEU A 738 23.22 -35.12 15.32
C LEU A 738 21.69 -35.24 15.43
N LEU A 739 21.17 -36.47 15.48
CA LEU A 739 19.74 -36.75 15.56
C LEU A 739 19.16 -36.54 16.97
N TYR A 740 19.97 -36.75 18.02
CA TYR A 740 19.56 -36.62 19.42
C TYR A 740 19.57 -35.17 19.94
N GLN A 741 20.50 -34.32 19.48
CA GLN A 741 20.69 -32.98 20.03
C GLN A 741 19.72 -31.90 19.51
N ARG A 742 18.78 -32.22 18.61
CA ARG A 742 17.84 -31.23 18.04
C ARG A 742 16.52 -31.17 18.85
N PRO A 743 16.07 -29.98 19.31
CA PRO A 743 15.04 -29.81 20.34
C PRO A 743 13.59 -30.09 19.92
N GLU A 744 13.30 -30.35 18.64
CA GLU A 744 11.94 -30.70 18.18
C GLU A 744 11.55 -32.16 18.46
N VAL A 745 12.49 -32.91 19.03
CA VAL A 745 12.36 -34.32 19.29
C VAL A 745 11.95 -34.53 20.75
N SER A 746 10.64 -34.56 21.01
CA SER A 746 10.12 -35.14 22.25
C SER A 746 10.22 -36.66 22.17
N PHE A 747 11.43 -37.23 22.13
CA PHE A 747 11.57 -38.62 22.54
C PHE A 747 11.31 -38.61 24.04
N GLN A 748 10.17 -39.18 24.47
CA GLN A 748 10.14 -39.86 25.75
C GLN A 748 11.07 -41.07 25.58
N ALA A 749 12.39 -40.84 25.60
CA ALA A 749 13.36 -41.90 25.50
C ALA A 749 13.19 -42.74 26.76
N GLU A 750 12.47 -43.86 26.64
CA GLU A 750 12.37 -44.84 27.71
C GLU A 750 13.79 -45.31 28.05
N GLY A 751 14.03 -45.69 29.31
CA GLY A 751 15.40 -45.95 29.81
C GLY A 751 16.22 -46.98 29.01
N SER A 752 15.59 -47.80 28.17
CA SER A 752 16.27 -48.75 27.27
C SER A 752 16.96 -48.07 26.07
N GLU A 753 16.43 -46.96 25.57
CA GLU A 753 16.97 -46.25 24.39
C GLU A 753 18.22 -45.43 24.76
N LEU A 754 18.22 -44.80 25.93
CA LEU A 754 19.37 -44.10 26.50
C LEU A 754 20.56 -45.04 26.74
N VAL A 755 20.30 -46.29 27.15
CA VAL A 755 21.33 -47.32 27.32
C VAL A 755 21.95 -47.69 25.97
N ARG A 756 21.15 -47.81 24.90
CA ARG A 756 21.67 -48.13 23.55
C ARG A 756 22.50 -46.98 22.97
N ILE A 757 22.08 -45.73 23.18
CA ILE A 757 22.86 -44.53 22.80
C ILE A 757 24.20 -44.50 23.55
N ALA A 758 24.17 -44.74 24.87
CA ALA A 758 25.39 -44.79 25.68
C ALA A 758 26.36 -45.89 25.21
N VAL A 759 25.86 -47.07 24.85
CA VAL A 759 26.68 -48.17 24.32
C VAL A 759 27.38 -47.77 23.03
N VAL A 760 26.70 -47.14 22.07
CA VAL A 760 27.29 -46.69 20.80
C VAL A 760 28.43 -45.69 21.04
N HIS A 761 28.22 -44.69 21.89
CA HIS A 761 29.26 -43.71 22.24
C HIS A 761 30.46 -44.33 22.97
N LEU A 762 30.25 -45.36 23.79
CA LEU A 762 31.33 -46.07 24.49
C LEU A 762 32.12 -46.99 23.56
N THR A 763 31.48 -47.66 22.60
CA THR A 763 32.15 -48.53 21.63
C THR A 763 32.96 -47.76 20.58
N ASP A 764 32.50 -46.57 20.17
CA ASP A 764 33.20 -45.70 19.22
C ASP A 764 34.48 -45.10 19.85
N ARG A 765 34.42 -44.72 21.13
CA ARG A 765 35.60 -44.27 21.90
C ARG A 765 36.68 -45.34 22.05
N ASN A 766 36.32 -46.62 22.04
CA ASN A 766 37.27 -47.73 22.13
C ASN A 766 37.88 -48.14 20.77
N SER A 767 37.37 -47.63 19.65
CA SER A 767 37.86 -47.95 18.30
C SER A 767 38.69 -46.82 17.66
N GLY A 768 38.77 -45.66 18.34
CA GLY A 768 39.60 -44.52 17.96
C GLY A 768 40.93 -44.38 18.71
N SER A 769 41.45 -45.45 19.34
CA SER A 769 42.77 -45.46 20.01
C SER A 769 43.84 -46.18 19.20
#